data_AF-A0ABD1EDS9-F1
#
_entry.id   AF-A0ABD1EDS9-F1
#
_cell.length_a   1.000
_cell.length_b   1.000
_cell.length_c   1.000
_cell.angle_alpha   90.00
_cell.angle_beta   90.00
_cell.angle_gamma   90.00
#
_symmetry.space_group_name_H-M   'P 1'
#
loop_
_entity.id
_entity.type
_entity.pdbx_description
1 polymer ?
#
loop_
_entity_poly.entity_id
_entity_poly.type
_entity_poly.pdbx_seq_one_letter_code
_entity_poly.pdbx_strand_id
1 'polypeptide(L)'
;MSSSAFLCINLKEVFFILLYVVRTSQAWLPDTSTKFNGGNKVSSATFKGNSSNHLDYFTVLYQDEYSILLGGRNRIYNLSIFDLSERKDSEIFWPSLEHHNQMCLLKGKSEVECQNYIRLLFKISPGRLLVCGTNSFKPLCRNYVYKNGKYIMEKESEGIGVCPYDPNHNSTAIYSNGHLFSATVADLSGADPLIYREPLRTELSDLKHLNAPNFVSSVTYGDYIYFFFRETAVEFMNCGKIIYSRVARVCKHDKGGPHTYKNKWTTFSKARLNCSVPGEYPFYFDEIQSTSTIIEGIYGKTNSKVIYGALTTPNNAIGGSAICVFHMDDIEDVFKGPFKHQESINANWLPLPDSKVPEPRPGECVRDSRVLQEFNVNFMKTHPLMEKAVPSYHGRPILIRVSLNYRFTAIVVDPQVRTVNDKTYDVIYIGTDDGKVLKVVNVATDQTAKAFVISDNEVFPRGVAVKQLTLAPGYGKVIAVSKGETKLLTLNHCKFIATCSECIELRDPHCAWDQVTSLCVSVDAVTSFRYLVQDIQRGNGSKCKVSTNEKAAHKETADTSVDTNSIEEEPSRASKELSLQTDQLELDDCDSNDVNIRTGCSQMKKNEFTSGTLWWGIVLAAMIGLFVGFVGGYCVSRKFYTPYPNTPFIEQHNQLDRINGNHNSILTRPKQVNLDMNASPDTLPPKKDNLGSQKNLNITNEGTLQKIKKTYI
;
A
#
# COMPACT_ATOMS: atom_id res chain seq x y z
N MET A 1 48.60 -17.07 -48.85
CA MET A 1 49.63 -16.70 -47.85
C MET A 1 49.30 -15.32 -47.33
N SER A 2 49.39 -15.16 -46.00
CA SER A 2 49.18 -13.93 -45.24
C SER A 2 47.74 -13.41 -45.17
N SER A 3 47.24 -12.83 -44.09
CA SER A 3 47.38 -13.08 -42.65
C SER A 3 46.30 -12.21 -42.02
N SER A 4 45.66 -12.72 -40.97
CA SER A 4 44.54 -12.10 -40.27
C SER A 4 44.90 -10.73 -39.68
N ALA A 5 44.08 -9.72 -39.95
CA ALA A 5 43.96 -8.53 -39.10
C ALA A 5 42.49 -8.41 -38.67
N PHE A 6 42.22 -8.99 -37.50
CA PHE A 6 40.97 -8.85 -36.76
C PHE A 6 40.74 -7.38 -36.38
N LEU A 7 39.62 -6.79 -36.79
CA LEU A 7 39.10 -5.61 -36.11
C LEU A 7 38.39 -6.09 -34.83
N CYS A 8 39.15 -6.15 -33.74
CA CYS A 8 38.63 -6.28 -32.39
C CYS A 8 37.79 -5.04 -32.06
N ILE A 9 36.47 -5.12 -32.24
CA ILE A 9 35.56 -4.26 -31.47
C ILE A 9 35.71 -4.71 -30.02
N ASN A 10 36.33 -3.87 -29.22
CA ASN A 10 36.77 -4.18 -27.89
C ASN A 10 35.55 -4.55 -27.05
N LEU A 11 35.50 -5.78 -26.51
CA LEU A 11 34.40 -6.27 -25.68
C LEU A 11 34.12 -5.30 -24.50
N LYS A 12 35.16 -4.56 -24.07
CA LYS A 12 35.07 -3.47 -23.09
C LYS A 12 34.19 -2.31 -23.54
N GLU A 13 34.24 -1.86 -24.80
CA GLU A 13 33.42 -0.74 -25.27
C GLU A 13 31.95 -1.13 -25.38
N VAL A 14 31.65 -2.35 -25.87
CA VAL A 14 30.28 -2.88 -25.88
C VAL A 14 29.76 -3.04 -24.45
N PHE A 15 30.60 -3.49 -23.52
CA PHE A 15 30.25 -3.61 -22.10
C PHE A 15 30.05 -2.25 -21.43
N PHE A 16 30.85 -1.23 -21.78
CA PHE A 16 30.69 0.14 -21.30
C PHE A 16 29.43 0.79 -21.86
N ILE A 17 29.09 0.56 -23.13
CA ILE A 17 27.84 1.03 -23.74
C ILE A 17 26.64 0.31 -23.11
N LEU A 18 26.72 -1.00 -22.87
CA LEU A 18 25.68 -1.73 -22.15
C LEU A 18 25.52 -1.23 -20.71
N LEU A 19 26.62 -0.99 -19.99
CA LEU A 19 26.62 -0.39 -18.65
C LEU A 19 26.07 1.03 -18.65
N TYR A 20 26.39 1.81 -19.68
CA TYR A 20 25.89 3.17 -19.84
C TYR A 20 24.39 3.15 -20.13
N VAL A 21 23.91 2.26 -21.02
CA VAL A 21 22.50 2.04 -21.31
C VAL A 21 21.75 1.50 -20.09
N VAL A 22 22.34 0.60 -19.29
CA VAL A 22 21.76 0.12 -18.03
C VAL A 22 21.72 1.23 -16.97
N ARG A 23 22.73 2.10 -16.91
CA ARG A 23 22.72 3.31 -16.06
C ARG A 23 21.69 4.34 -16.51
N THR A 24 21.51 4.56 -17.81
CA THR A 24 20.49 5.49 -18.32
C THR A 24 19.08 4.89 -18.29
N SER A 25 18.94 3.56 -18.26
CA SER A 25 17.66 2.86 -18.06
C SER A 25 17.12 3.02 -16.63
N GLN A 26 17.96 3.46 -15.67
CA GLN A 26 17.48 3.88 -14.35
C GLN A 26 16.77 5.24 -14.37
N ALA A 27 16.75 5.96 -15.50
CA ALA A 27 16.12 7.29 -15.61
C ALA A 27 14.57 7.26 -15.64
N TRP A 28 13.94 6.07 -15.69
CA TRP A 28 12.48 5.94 -15.73
C TRP A 28 11.82 5.49 -14.42
N LEU A 29 12.61 5.21 -13.38
CA LEU A 29 12.08 5.00 -12.03
C LEU A 29 12.50 6.17 -11.14
N PRO A 30 11.58 6.81 -10.40
CA PRO A 30 11.99 7.73 -9.34
C PRO A 30 12.98 6.99 -8.43
N ASP A 31 14.04 7.69 -8.01
CA ASP A 31 15.10 7.14 -7.17
C ASP A 31 14.52 6.44 -5.94
N THR A 32 14.36 5.12 -6.07
CA THR A 32 13.79 4.19 -5.10
C THR A 32 14.90 3.28 -4.57
N SER A 33 16.16 3.66 -4.81
CA SER A 33 17.29 2.93 -4.27
C SER A 33 17.24 2.98 -2.74
N THR A 34 17.21 1.81 -2.12
CA THR A 34 17.26 1.70 -0.67
C THR A 34 18.66 2.12 -0.24
N LYS A 35 18.79 3.13 0.63
CA LYS A 35 20.10 3.63 1.06
C LYS A 35 20.80 2.68 2.02
N PHE A 36 20.03 2.02 2.88
CA PHE A 36 20.53 1.00 3.80
C PHE A 36 19.74 -0.30 3.62
N ASN A 37 20.42 -1.35 3.16
CA ASN A 37 19.87 -2.70 3.20
C ASN A 37 20.21 -3.31 4.55
N GLY A 38 19.21 -3.42 5.43
CA GLY A 38 19.41 -3.81 6.82
C GLY A 38 19.97 -5.20 7.05
N GLY A 39 19.82 -6.12 6.07
CA GLY A 39 20.23 -7.53 6.21
C GLY A 39 19.78 -8.14 7.55
N ASN A 40 20.43 -9.22 8.00
CA ASN A 40 20.17 -9.85 9.30
C ASN A 40 20.61 -9.02 10.53
N LYS A 41 20.87 -7.71 10.39
CA LYS A 41 21.43 -6.83 11.45
C LYS A 41 20.37 -5.97 12.16
N VAL A 42 19.12 -6.44 12.24
CA VAL A 42 18.08 -5.75 13.01
C VAL A 42 18.08 -6.30 14.44
N SER A 43 18.30 -5.43 15.43
CA SER A 43 18.08 -5.81 16.83
C SER A 43 16.57 -6.00 17.05
N SER A 44 16.17 -7.22 17.43
CA SER A 44 14.77 -7.55 17.63
C SER A 44 14.53 -8.46 18.83
N ALA A 45 13.53 -8.16 19.64
CA ALA A 45 12.92 -9.12 20.56
C ALA A 45 11.75 -9.83 19.85
N THR A 46 11.57 -11.14 20.07
CA THR A 46 10.53 -11.94 19.39
C THR A 46 9.65 -12.65 20.39
N PHE A 47 8.34 -12.63 20.15
CA PHE A 47 7.32 -13.38 20.87
C PHE A 47 6.58 -14.32 19.90
N LYS A 48 6.52 -15.61 20.23
CA LYS A 48 5.94 -16.67 19.36
C LYS A 48 4.72 -17.39 19.96
N GLY A 49 4.17 -16.90 21.08
CA GLY A 49 3.07 -17.56 21.77
C GLY A 49 3.45 -18.88 22.43
N ASN A 50 2.43 -19.62 22.89
CA ASN A 50 2.59 -20.88 23.64
C ASN A 50 2.43 -22.13 22.77
N SER A 51 1.87 -22.04 21.56
CA SER A 51 1.67 -23.20 20.66
C SER A 51 2.64 -23.15 19.48
N SER A 52 3.60 -24.08 19.44
CA SER A 52 4.54 -24.19 18.32
C SER A 52 3.92 -24.75 17.04
N ASN A 53 2.77 -25.44 17.14
CA ASN A 53 2.21 -26.25 16.06
C ASN A 53 1.05 -25.56 15.31
N HIS A 54 0.49 -24.48 15.84
CA HIS A 54 -0.65 -23.79 15.24
C HIS A 54 -0.50 -22.27 15.28
N LEU A 55 -1.06 -21.59 14.28
CA LEU A 55 -1.04 -20.13 14.21
C LEU A 55 -2.05 -19.52 15.19
N ASP A 56 -1.58 -18.57 16.00
CA ASP A 56 -2.40 -17.84 16.96
C ASP A 56 -3.17 -16.67 16.34
N TYR A 57 -2.82 -16.28 15.10
CA TYR A 57 -3.35 -15.12 14.39
C TYR A 57 -3.28 -13.83 15.21
N PHE A 58 -2.07 -13.50 15.64
CA PHE A 58 -1.82 -12.35 16.50
C PHE A 58 -2.36 -11.03 15.94
N THR A 59 -2.88 -10.20 16.83
CA THR A 59 -3.31 -8.83 16.55
C THR A 59 -3.07 -7.97 17.78
N VAL A 60 -2.53 -6.76 17.60
CA VAL A 60 -2.45 -5.77 18.67
C VAL A 60 -3.87 -5.25 18.90
N LEU A 61 -4.39 -5.47 20.10
CA LEU A 61 -5.73 -5.06 20.48
C LEU A 61 -5.73 -3.68 21.15
N TYR A 62 -4.72 -3.45 22.00
CA TYR A 62 -4.57 -2.21 22.75
C TYR A 62 -3.11 -2.04 23.15
N GLN A 63 -2.68 -0.79 23.26
CA GLN A 63 -1.35 -0.41 23.70
C GLN A 63 -1.45 0.75 24.68
N ASP A 64 -0.73 0.66 25.79
CA ASP A 64 -0.48 1.79 26.69
C ASP A 64 1.03 2.09 26.78
N GLU A 65 1.42 2.95 27.72
CA GLU A 65 2.80 3.43 27.88
C GLU A 65 3.79 2.32 28.27
N TYR A 66 3.32 1.23 28.89
CA TYR A 66 4.18 0.20 29.49
C TYR A 66 3.88 -1.22 29.02
N SER A 67 2.76 -1.43 28.34
CA SER A 67 2.25 -2.74 27.98
C SER A 67 1.47 -2.74 26.67
N ILE A 68 1.46 -3.90 26.06
CA ILE A 68 0.72 -4.20 24.83
C ILE A 68 -0.14 -5.44 25.05
N LEU A 69 -1.43 -5.30 24.77
CA LEU A 69 -2.40 -6.39 24.81
C LEU A 69 -2.49 -7.01 23.43
N LEU A 70 -2.03 -8.25 23.32
CA LEU A 70 -1.98 -9.00 22.08
C LEU A 70 -3.06 -10.08 22.09
N GLY A 71 -3.99 -10.00 21.14
CA GLY A 71 -5.02 -11.01 20.92
C GLY A 71 -4.44 -12.19 20.15
N GLY A 72 -4.77 -13.41 20.59
CA GLY A 72 -4.39 -14.63 19.89
C GLY A 72 -5.46 -15.70 19.99
N ARG A 73 -5.05 -16.95 19.79
CA ARG A 73 -5.93 -18.12 19.92
C ARG A 73 -6.25 -18.39 21.38
N ASN A 74 -7.53 -18.33 21.71
CA ASN A 74 -8.15 -18.61 23.00
C ASN A 74 -7.70 -17.71 24.16
N ARG A 75 -6.96 -16.62 23.90
CA ARG A 75 -6.37 -15.81 24.98
C ARG A 75 -5.96 -14.41 24.54
N ILE A 76 -5.75 -13.56 25.54
CA ILE A 76 -5.10 -12.25 25.42
C ILE A 76 -3.82 -12.28 26.23
N TYR A 77 -2.72 -11.98 25.57
CA TYR A 77 -1.40 -11.83 26.18
C TYR A 77 -1.19 -10.38 26.61
N ASN A 78 -0.63 -10.19 27.80
CA ASN A 78 -0.14 -8.89 28.25
C ASN A 78 1.39 -8.90 28.19
N LEU A 79 1.96 -8.19 27.22
CA LEU A 79 3.40 -8.12 27.04
C LEU A 79 3.93 -6.75 27.49
N SER A 80 5.14 -6.71 28.01
CA SER A 80 5.88 -5.47 28.22
C SER A 80 6.28 -4.85 26.88
N ILE A 81 6.11 -3.54 26.75
CA ILE A 81 6.39 -2.83 25.49
C ILE A 81 7.89 -2.69 25.18
N PHE A 82 8.76 -2.88 26.19
CA PHE A 82 10.20 -2.64 26.07
C PHE A 82 10.99 -3.84 25.55
N ASP A 83 10.51 -5.06 25.83
CA ASP A 83 11.22 -6.32 25.59
C ASP A 83 10.30 -7.46 25.11
N LEU A 84 8.98 -7.21 25.01
CA LEU A 84 7.97 -8.23 24.73
C LEU A 84 7.91 -9.38 25.74
N SER A 85 8.36 -9.16 26.98
CA SER A 85 8.21 -10.16 28.04
C SER A 85 6.76 -10.30 28.48
N GLU A 86 6.30 -11.54 28.63
CA GLU A 86 4.91 -11.85 29.02
C GLU A 86 4.68 -11.68 30.53
N ARG A 87 3.68 -10.88 30.88
CA ARG A 87 3.17 -10.75 32.25
C ARG A 87 2.06 -11.77 32.50
N LYS A 88 2.45 -13.00 32.82
CA LYS A 88 1.54 -14.16 32.96
C LYS A 88 0.39 -13.95 33.94
N ASP A 89 0.58 -13.17 35.00
CA ASP A 89 -0.46 -12.92 36.01
C ASP A 89 -1.66 -12.10 35.48
N SER A 90 -1.49 -11.44 34.34
CA SER A 90 -2.50 -10.59 33.71
C SER A 90 -3.09 -11.19 32.42
N GLU A 91 -2.81 -12.47 32.12
CA GLU A 91 -3.35 -13.16 30.96
C GLU A 91 -4.87 -13.38 31.11
N ILE A 92 -5.62 -13.20 30.02
CA ILE A 92 -7.04 -13.56 29.95
C ILE A 92 -7.17 -14.80 29.09
N PHE A 93 -7.48 -15.94 29.71
CA PHE A 93 -7.77 -17.19 29.00
C PHE A 93 -9.28 -17.29 28.70
N TRP A 94 -9.62 -17.39 27.41
CA TRP A 94 -10.99 -17.48 26.91
C TRP A 94 -11.08 -18.43 25.71
N PRO A 95 -11.09 -19.75 25.94
CA PRO A 95 -11.37 -20.74 24.90
C PRO A 95 -12.87 -20.79 24.57
N SER A 96 -13.18 -21.29 23.37
CA SER A 96 -14.54 -21.63 22.97
C SER A 96 -15.08 -22.80 23.79
N LEU A 97 -16.41 -22.81 24.00
CA LEU A 97 -17.10 -23.95 24.61
C LEU A 97 -17.11 -25.16 23.67
N GLU A 98 -17.08 -26.36 24.23
CA GLU A 98 -16.96 -27.61 23.46
C GLU A 98 -18.09 -27.78 22.43
N HIS A 99 -19.33 -27.48 22.80
CA HIS A 99 -20.46 -27.55 21.87
C HIS A 99 -20.37 -26.49 20.75
N HIS A 100 -19.72 -25.34 20.96
CA HIS A 100 -19.45 -24.37 19.87
C HIS A 100 -18.42 -24.94 18.88
N ASN A 101 -17.39 -25.61 19.39
CA ASN A 101 -16.37 -26.27 18.56
C ASN A 101 -17.00 -27.36 17.71
N GLN A 102 -17.79 -28.25 18.32
CA GLN A 102 -18.50 -29.33 17.62
C GLN A 102 -19.43 -28.78 16.53
N MET A 103 -20.21 -27.73 16.83
CA MET A 103 -21.07 -27.09 15.83
C MET A 103 -20.28 -26.45 14.68
N CYS A 104 -19.10 -25.90 14.95
CA CYS A 104 -18.19 -25.37 13.93
C CYS A 104 -17.63 -26.48 13.02
N LEU A 105 -17.22 -27.61 13.61
CA LEU A 105 -16.76 -28.79 12.87
C LEU A 105 -17.89 -29.38 12.01
N LEU A 106 -19.11 -29.46 12.54
CA LEU A 106 -20.30 -29.90 11.79
C LEU A 106 -20.63 -29.00 10.59
N LYS A 107 -20.21 -27.73 10.62
CA LYS A 107 -20.33 -26.78 9.50
C LYS A 107 -19.18 -26.90 8.48
N GLY A 108 -18.30 -27.89 8.63
CA GLY A 108 -17.23 -28.20 7.68
C GLY A 108 -15.95 -27.38 7.88
N LYS A 109 -15.76 -26.74 9.03
CA LYS A 109 -14.52 -26.02 9.37
C LYS A 109 -13.51 -26.94 10.03
N SER A 110 -12.22 -26.58 9.97
CA SER A 110 -11.14 -27.36 10.58
C SER A 110 -11.04 -27.13 12.10
N GLU A 111 -10.41 -28.05 12.82
CA GLU A 111 -10.18 -27.92 14.27
C GLU A 111 -9.35 -26.68 14.63
N VAL A 112 -8.43 -26.28 13.75
CA VAL A 112 -7.61 -25.07 13.90
C VAL A 112 -8.47 -23.82 13.79
N GLU A 113 -9.38 -23.78 12.82
CA GLU A 113 -10.31 -22.67 12.61
C GLU A 113 -11.39 -22.59 13.71
N CYS A 114 -11.81 -23.73 14.25
CA CYS A 114 -12.84 -23.84 15.29
C CYS A 114 -12.30 -23.52 16.68
N GLN A 115 -11.75 -22.32 16.84
CA GLN A 115 -11.17 -21.80 18.06
C GLN A 115 -11.65 -20.36 18.30
N ASN A 116 -11.41 -19.82 19.50
CA ASN A 116 -11.74 -18.44 19.78
C ASN A 116 -10.56 -17.52 19.46
N TYR A 117 -10.58 -16.82 18.35
CA TYR A 117 -9.58 -15.82 18.02
C TYR A 117 -10.01 -14.45 18.51
N ILE A 118 -9.27 -13.86 19.44
CA ILE A 118 -9.61 -12.55 19.98
C ILE A 118 -9.22 -11.46 18.98
N ARG A 119 -10.18 -10.62 18.59
CA ARG A 119 -10.02 -9.63 17.52
C ARG A 119 -10.18 -8.20 17.96
N LEU A 120 -10.97 -7.96 19.01
CA LEU A 120 -11.31 -6.61 19.47
C LEU A 120 -11.14 -6.52 20.98
N LEU A 121 -10.59 -5.39 21.43
CA LEU A 121 -10.56 -5.00 22.85
C LEU A 121 -10.70 -3.49 22.96
N PHE A 122 -11.61 -3.04 23.82
CA PHE A 122 -11.77 -1.63 24.14
C PHE A 122 -11.82 -1.43 25.64
N LYS A 123 -11.13 -0.40 26.13
CA LYS A 123 -11.21 0.04 27.53
C LYS A 123 -12.42 0.97 27.67
N ILE A 124 -13.52 0.46 28.22
CA ILE A 124 -14.77 1.23 28.40
C ILE A 124 -14.61 2.27 29.50
N SER A 125 -14.03 1.84 30.62
CA SER A 125 -13.75 2.69 31.78
C SER A 125 -12.49 2.16 32.49
N PRO A 126 -11.92 2.90 33.45
CA PRO A 126 -10.84 2.38 34.27
C PRO A 126 -11.21 1.01 34.87
N GLY A 127 -10.38 0.00 34.64
CA GLY A 127 -10.61 -1.37 35.09
C GLY A 127 -11.74 -2.13 34.38
N ARG A 128 -12.38 -1.60 33.32
CA ARG A 128 -13.40 -2.32 32.54
C ARG A 128 -12.99 -2.46 31.07
N LEU A 129 -13.01 -3.70 30.59
CA LEU A 129 -12.65 -4.04 29.20
C LEU A 129 -13.84 -4.70 28.50
N LEU A 130 -14.11 -4.31 27.25
CA LEU A 130 -14.95 -5.04 26.32
C LEU A 130 -14.04 -5.82 25.38
N VAL A 131 -14.20 -7.14 25.34
CA VAL A 131 -13.40 -8.04 24.51
C VAL A 131 -14.31 -8.84 23.62
N CYS A 132 -14.00 -8.94 22.33
CA CYS A 132 -14.74 -9.80 21.40
C CYS A 132 -13.81 -10.76 20.65
N GLY A 133 -14.31 -11.97 20.42
CA GLY A 133 -13.59 -13.01 19.69
C GLY A 133 -14.51 -13.81 18.76
N THR A 134 -13.90 -14.56 17.83
CA THR A 134 -14.62 -15.35 16.82
C THR A 134 -15.41 -16.51 17.41
N ASN A 135 -14.98 -17.02 18.57
CA ASN A 135 -15.55 -18.15 19.31
C ASN A 135 -16.07 -19.28 18.40
N SER A 136 -15.15 -19.87 17.62
CA SER A 136 -15.44 -20.99 16.70
C SER A 136 -16.56 -20.67 15.71
N PHE A 137 -16.43 -19.58 14.96
CA PHE A 137 -17.43 -19.10 14.00
C PHE A 137 -18.81 -18.87 14.66
N LYS A 138 -18.80 -18.40 15.91
CA LYS A 138 -19.96 -17.88 16.64
C LYS A 138 -19.49 -16.70 17.49
N PRO A 139 -19.34 -15.50 16.89
CA PRO A 139 -18.69 -14.38 17.55
C PRO A 139 -19.42 -13.98 18.84
N LEU A 140 -18.65 -13.75 19.89
CA LEU A 140 -19.13 -13.34 21.21
C LEU A 140 -18.34 -12.15 21.72
N CYS A 141 -18.96 -11.38 22.61
CA CYS A 141 -18.36 -10.25 23.31
C CYS A 141 -18.55 -10.39 24.83
N ARG A 142 -17.48 -10.14 25.59
CA ARG A 142 -17.46 -10.19 27.06
C ARG A 142 -17.01 -8.87 27.65
N ASN A 143 -17.70 -8.44 28.70
CA ASN A 143 -17.26 -7.37 29.58
C ASN A 143 -16.46 -7.97 30.73
N TYR A 144 -15.24 -7.48 30.93
CA TYR A 144 -14.36 -7.84 32.03
C TYR A 144 -14.22 -6.66 32.99
N VAL A 145 -14.18 -6.96 34.29
CA VAL A 145 -13.91 -6.00 35.35
C VAL A 145 -12.68 -6.44 36.13
N TYR A 146 -11.77 -5.51 36.38
CA TYR A 146 -10.57 -5.76 37.17
C TYR A 146 -10.91 -5.77 38.65
N LYS A 147 -10.76 -6.92 39.32
CA LYS A 147 -11.00 -7.14 40.75
C LYS A 147 -9.93 -8.08 41.31
N ASN A 148 -9.41 -7.78 42.51
CA ASN A 148 -8.44 -8.63 43.22
C ASN A 148 -7.22 -9.03 42.37
N GLY A 149 -6.70 -8.11 41.56
CA GLY A 149 -5.53 -8.34 40.72
C GLY A 149 -5.80 -9.08 39.40
N LYS A 150 -7.05 -9.46 39.10
CA LYS A 150 -7.41 -10.22 37.88
C LYS A 150 -8.64 -9.65 37.17
N TYR A 151 -8.74 -9.91 35.87
CA TYR A 151 -9.92 -9.59 35.08
C TYR A 151 -10.97 -10.70 35.22
N ILE A 152 -12.15 -10.34 35.72
CA ILE A 152 -13.29 -11.25 35.92
C ILE A 152 -14.38 -10.89 34.90
N MET A 153 -14.94 -11.88 34.22
CA MET A 153 -16.06 -11.70 33.31
C MET A 153 -17.33 -11.31 34.08
N GLU A 154 -17.95 -10.19 33.70
CA GLU A 154 -19.18 -9.66 34.31
C GLU A 154 -20.41 -9.96 33.44
N LYS A 155 -20.29 -9.84 32.12
CA LYS A 155 -21.38 -10.05 31.17
C LYS A 155 -20.85 -10.65 29.87
N GLU A 156 -21.63 -11.57 29.29
CA GLU A 156 -21.43 -12.08 27.93
C GLU A 156 -22.62 -11.66 27.05
N SER A 157 -22.33 -11.37 25.78
CA SER A 157 -23.29 -10.90 24.78
C SER A 157 -22.90 -11.42 23.40
N GLU A 158 -23.86 -11.42 22.48
CA GLU A 158 -23.61 -11.81 21.09
C GLU A 158 -22.68 -10.81 20.40
N GLY A 159 -21.74 -11.31 19.59
CA GLY A 159 -20.78 -10.51 18.84
C GLY A 159 -21.13 -10.36 17.35
N ILE A 160 -22.35 -10.71 16.93
CA ILE A 160 -22.79 -10.68 15.53
C ILE A 160 -22.78 -9.23 15.01
N GLY A 161 -22.13 -9.00 13.87
CA GLY A 161 -21.96 -7.65 13.30
C GLY A 161 -20.93 -6.79 14.05
N VAL A 162 -20.34 -7.29 15.14
CA VAL A 162 -19.28 -6.62 15.91
C VAL A 162 -17.93 -7.24 15.63
N CYS A 163 -17.82 -8.56 15.78
CA CYS A 163 -16.61 -9.33 15.61
C CYS A 163 -16.76 -10.27 14.41
N PRO A 164 -15.72 -10.47 13.58
CA PRO A 164 -15.79 -11.40 12.45
C PRO A 164 -15.99 -12.86 12.92
N TYR A 165 -16.54 -13.68 12.02
CA TYR A 165 -16.63 -15.13 12.20
C TYR A 165 -15.30 -15.83 11.91
N ASP A 166 -14.64 -15.44 10.81
CA ASP A 166 -13.37 -15.99 10.37
C ASP A 166 -12.20 -15.12 10.87
N PRO A 167 -11.13 -15.71 11.44
CA PRO A 167 -9.94 -14.98 11.83
C PRO A 167 -9.21 -14.24 10.69
N ASN A 168 -9.42 -14.62 9.43
CA ASN A 168 -8.82 -14.00 8.25
C ASN A 168 -9.64 -12.84 7.68
N HIS A 169 -10.90 -12.68 8.11
CA HIS A 169 -11.73 -11.60 7.60
C HIS A 169 -11.22 -10.25 8.09
N ASN A 170 -11.05 -9.33 7.14
CA ASN A 170 -10.65 -7.96 7.42
C ASN A 170 -11.83 -7.21 8.04
N SER A 171 -11.66 -6.79 9.29
CA SER A 171 -12.67 -6.07 10.05
C SER A 171 -12.01 -4.93 10.81
N THR A 172 -12.77 -3.87 11.08
CA THR A 172 -12.30 -2.76 11.90
C THR A 172 -13.40 -2.33 12.86
N ALA A 173 -13.02 -1.79 14.00
CA ALA A 173 -13.97 -1.25 14.95
C ALA A 173 -13.34 -0.13 15.78
N ILE A 174 -14.17 0.78 16.26
CA ILE A 174 -13.77 1.91 17.10
C ILE A 174 -14.83 2.15 18.17
N TYR A 175 -14.37 2.40 19.40
CA TYR A 175 -15.22 2.76 20.52
C TYR A 175 -15.23 4.29 20.68
N SER A 176 -16.39 4.93 20.58
CA SER A 176 -16.53 6.38 20.68
C SER A 176 -17.86 6.77 21.33
N ASN A 177 -17.82 7.74 22.24
CA ASN A 177 -18.98 8.27 22.96
C ASN A 177 -19.86 7.19 23.62
N GLY A 178 -19.24 6.15 24.20
CA GLY A 178 -19.96 5.06 24.87
C GLY A 178 -20.52 4.00 23.93
N HIS A 179 -20.37 4.15 22.62
CA HIS A 179 -20.87 3.24 21.60
C HIS A 179 -19.73 2.57 20.83
N LEU A 180 -19.94 1.31 20.46
CA LEU A 180 -19.06 0.57 19.58
C LEU A 180 -19.56 0.68 18.13
N PHE A 181 -18.68 1.14 17.26
CA PHE A 181 -18.89 1.17 15.82
C PHE A 181 -18.01 0.09 15.20
N SER A 182 -18.60 -0.84 14.47
CA SER A 182 -17.89 -1.96 13.86
C SER A 182 -18.20 -2.06 12.38
N ALA A 183 -17.25 -2.55 11.61
CA ALA A 183 -17.41 -2.87 10.21
C ALA A 183 -16.83 -4.27 9.95
N THR A 184 -17.72 -5.22 9.70
CA THR A 184 -17.43 -6.65 9.58
C THR A 184 -18.57 -7.37 8.85
N VAL A 185 -18.62 -8.70 8.92
CA VAL A 185 -19.69 -9.54 8.39
C VAL A 185 -20.61 -10.05 9.50
N ALA A 186 -21.92 -10.14 9.24
CA ALA A 186 -22.91 -10.66 10.18
C ALA A 186 -23.21 -12.16 10.00
N ASP A 187 -22.73 -12.79 8.93
CA ASP A 187 -23.05 -14.17 8.61
C ASP A 187 -21.80 -15.05 8.52
N LEU A 188 -22.03 -16.36 8.59
CA LEU A 188 -20.97 -17.37 8.54
C LEU A 188 -20.23 -17.38 7.19
N SER A 189 -20.94 -17.10 6.09
CA SER A 189 -20.37 -17.17 4.74
C SER A 189 -19.62 -15.89 4.34
N GLY A 190 -19.78 -14.81 5.09
CA GLY A 190 -19.25 -13.49 4.76
C GLY A 190 -20.02 -12.75 3.67
N ALA A 191 -21.25 -13.16 3.36
CA ALA A 191 -22.10 -12.57 2.33
C ALA A 191 -22.90 -11.34 2.80
N ASP A 192 -23.04 -11.12 4.12
CA ASP A 192 -23.70 -9.95 4.72
C ASP A 192 -22.66 -9.01 5.39
N PRO A 193 -21.91 -8.21 4.61
CA PRO A 193 -21.06 -7.17 5.17
C PRO A 193 -21.90 -5.99 5.67
N LEU A 194 -21.53 -5.43 6.81
CA LEU A 194 -22.22 -4.28 7.37
C LEU A 194 -21.30 -3.34 8.15
N ILE A 195 -21.74 -2.09 8.24
CA ILE A 195 -21.30 -1.15 9.26
C ILE A 195 -22.39 -1.07 10.32
N TYR A 196 -22.02 -1.35 11.56
CA TYR A 196 -22.92 -1.59 12.68
C TYR A 196 -22.60 -0.69 13.87
N ARG A 197 -23.65 -0.23 14.53
CA ARG A 197 -23.61 0.36 15.88
C ARG A 197 -24.97 0.14 16.50
N GLU A 198 -25.08 -0.71 17.50
CA GLU A 198 -26.36 -1.13 18.09
C GLU A 198 -27.35 0.06 18.30
N PRO A 199 -28.58 0.03 17.73
CA PRO A 199 -29.18 -0.98 16.83
C PRO A 199 -29.06 -0.65 15.32
N LEU A 200 -28.31 0.37 14.92
CA LEU A 200 -28.16 0.82 13.53
C LEU A 200 -27.26 -0.09 12.69
N ARG A 201 -27.71 -0.40 11.48
CA ARG A 201 -26.94 -1.13 10.46
C ARG A 201 -27.13 -0.55 9.06
N THR A 202 -26.17 -0.82 8.18
CA THR A 202 -26.31 -0.62 6.73
C THR A 202 -27.39 -1.54 6.15
N GLU A 203 -27.84 -1.23 4.93
CA GLU A 203 -28.86 -2.01 4.25
C GLU A 203 -28.37 -3.42 3.92
N LEU A 204 -29.24 -4.41 4.19
CA LEU A 204 -28.95 -5.82 3.95
C LEU A 204 -29.04 -6.10 2.45
N SER A 205 -28.02 -6.77 1.90
CA SER A 205 -27.96 -7.16 0.49
C SER A 205 -28.04 -6.00 -0.52
N ASP A 206 -27.79 -4.76 -0.09
CA ASP A 206 -27.74 -3.60 -0.99
C ASP A 206 -26.30 -3.33 -1.46
N LEU A 207 -26.02 -3.70 -2.70
CA LEU A 207 -24.71 -3.53 -3.32
C LEU A 207 -24.32 -2.06 -3.50
N LYS A 208 -25.27 -1.12 -3.53
CA LYS A 208 -24.95 0.31 -3.54
C LYS A 208 -24.34 0.75 -2.23
N HIS A 209 -24.72 0.13 -1.10
CA HIS A 209 -24.14 0.39 0.21
C HIS A 209 -22.77 -0.26 0.35
N LEU A 210 -22.70 -1.59 0.21
CA LEU A 210 -21.48 -2.36 0.37
C LEU A 210 -21.47 -3.55 -0.59
N ASN A 211 -20.41 -3.68 -1.38
CA ASN A 211 -20.27 -4.78 -2.34
C ASN A 211 -18.95 -5.55 -2.15
N ALA A 212 -19.01 -6.66 -1.39
CA ALA A 212 -17.84 -7.45 -0.99
C ALA A 212 -16.67 -6.59 -0.44
N PRO A 213 -16.91 -5.77 0.60
CA PRO A 213 -15.89 -4.87 1.14
C PRO A 213 -14.83 -5.63 1.96
N ASN A 214 -13.61 -5.13 1.93
CA ASN A 214 -12.56 -5.47 2.89
C ASN A 214 -12.25 -4.24 3.74
N PHE A 215 -12.62 -4.28 5.02
CA PHE A 215 -12.43 -3.16 5.94
C PHE A 215 -11.00 -3.09 6.44
N VAL A 216 -10.41 -1.90 6.35
CA VAL A 216 -8.98 -1.69 6.63
C VAL A 216 -8.78 -0.95 7.95
N SER A 217 -9.52 0.15 8.16
CA SER A 217 -9.37 0.98 9.35
C SER A 217 -10.61 1.83 9.60
N SER A 218 -10.72 2.34 10.83
CA SER A 218 -11.74 3.31 11.22
C SER A 218 -11.14 4.38 12.11
N VAL A 219 -11.54 5.64 11.90
CA VAL A 219 -11.04 6.80 12.66
C VAL A 219 -12.20 7.73 13.04
N THR A 220 -11.98 8.50 14.10
CA THR A 220 -12.94 9.49 14.61
C THR A 220 -12.46 10.90 14.25
N TYR A 221 -13.32 11.71 13.64
CA TYR A 221 -13.00 13.11 13.31
C TYR A 221 -14.27 13.96 13.28
N GLY A 222 -14.22 15.13 13.95
CA GLY A 222 -15.40 15.98 14.13
C GLY A 222 -16.58 15.21 14.74
N ASP A 223 -17.76 15.35 14.16
CA ASP A 223 -18.97 14.62 14.57
C ASP A 223 -19.16 13.26 13.88
N TYR A 224 -18.18 12.81 13.11
CA TYR A 224 -18.29 11.63 12.26
C TYR A 224 -17.31 10.52 12.65
N ILE A 225 -17.69 9.30 12.29
CA ILE A 225 -16.79 8.14 12.24
C ILE A 225 -16.54 7.83 10.77
N TYR A 226 -15.28 7.70 10.40
CA TYR A 226 -14.84 7.38 9.06
C TYR A 226 -14.38 5.92 8.98
N PHE A 227 -14.76 5.22 7.92
CA PHE A 227 -14.37 3.84 7.64
C PHE A 227 -13.66 3.76 6.30
N PHE A 228 -12.48 3.14 6.28
CA PHE A 228 -11.70 2.91 5.09
C PHE A 228 -11.79 1.45 4.68
N PHE A 229 -12.11 1.21 3.41
CA PHE A 229 -12.24 -0.13 2.87
C PHE A 229 -12.06 -0.13 1.36
N ARG A 230 -11.89 -1.32 0.78
CA ARG A 230 -11.97 -1.53 -0.67
C ARG A 230 -13.13 -2.45 -0.99
N GLU A 231 -13.86 -2.17 -2.05
CA GLU A 231 -15.04 -2.93 -2.47
C GLU A 231 -15.12 -3.05 -4.00
N THR A 232 -15.98 -3.92 -4.51
CA THR A 232 -16.26 -3.99 -5.95
C THR A 232 -17.09 -2.77 -6.38
N ALA A 233 -16.60 -2.01 -7.36
CA ALA A 233 -17.22 -0.76 -7.79
C ALA A 233 -18.48 -1.00 -8.64
N VAL A 234 -19.65 -0.75 -8.06
CA VAL A 234 -20.95 -0.84 -8.75
C VAL A 234 -21.07 0.15 -9.90
N GLU A 235 -20.43 1.32 -9.79
CA GLU A 235 -20.46 2.37 -10.80
C GLU A 235 -19.66 2.04 -12.07
N PHE A 236 -18.81 1.01 -12.00
CA PHE A 236 -17.98 0.58 -13.11
C PHE A 236 -18.45 -0.76 -13.71
N MET A 237 -19.49 -1.40 -13.16
CA MET A 237 -19.92 -2.74 -13.59
C MET A 237 -20.31 -2.84 -15.07
N ASN A 238 -20.80 -1.76 -15.68
CA ASN A 238 -21.11 -1.72 -17.11
C ASN A 238 -19.85 -1.80 -17.99
N CYS A 239 -18.68 -1.43 -17.46
CA CYS A 239 -17.39 -1.45 -18.16
C CYS A 239 -16.55 -2.67 -17.78
N GLY A 240 -16.85 -3.33 -16.67
CA GLY A 240 -16.14 -4.50 -16.16
C GLY A 240 -16.16 -4.58 -14.64
N LYS A 241 -15.40 -5.53 -14.07
CA LYS A 241 -15.26 -5.67 -12.62
C LYS A 241 -13.95 -5.03 -12.16
N ILE A 242 -14.05 -3.97 -11.36
CA ILE A 242 -12.91 -3.31 -10.72
C ILE A 242 -13.18 -3.14 -9.21
N ILE A 243 -12.11 -3.13 -8.43
CA ILE A 243 -12.15 -2.83 -7.00
C ILE A 243 -11.78 -1.36 -6.84
N TYR A 244 -12.53 -0.60 -6.03
CA TYR A 244 -12.16 0.76 -5.64
C TYR A 244 -12.01 0.88 -4.14
N SER A 245 -11.06 1.73 -3.74
CA SER A 245 -10.88 2.17 -2.36
C SER A 245 -11.89 3.26 -2.01
N ARG A 246 -12.46 3.15 -0.81
CA ARG A 246 -13.52 4.01 -0.30
C ARG A 246 -13.16 4.56 1.06
N VAL A 247 -13.65 5.76 1.30
CA VAL A 247 -13.90 6.28 2.64
C VAL A 247 -15.40 6.44 2.80
N ALA A 248 -15.98 5.87 3.84
CA ALA A 248 -17.36 6.12 4.25
C ALA A 248 -17.40 6.90 5.55
N ARG A 249 -18.48 7.63 5.78
CA ARG A 249 -18.74 8.30 7.05
C ARG A 249 -20.14 8.03 7.57
N VAL A 250 -20.27 8.07 8.90
CA VAL A 250 -21.55 8.05 9.63
C VAL A 250 -21.49 9.06 10.77
N CYS A 251 -22.63 9.65 11.12
CA CYS A 251 -22.71 10.56 12.26
C CYS A 251 -22.64 9.78 13.58
N LYS A 252 -21.85 10.26 14.54
CA LYS A 252 -21.74 9.63 15.87
C LYS A 252 -23.07 9.54 16.60
N HIS A 253 -23.90 10.57 16.44
CA HIS A 253 -25.15 10.78 17.16
C HIS A 253 -26.40 10.38 16.37
N ASP A 254 -26.24 9.69 15.23
CA ASP A 254 -27.37 9.17 14.44
C ASP A 254 -28.24 8.28 15.34
N LYS A 255 -29.56 8.41 15.32
CA LYS A 255 -30.51 7.62 16.13
C LYS A 255 -31.39 6.72 15.25
N GLY A 256 -31.10 6.66 13.96
CA GLY A 256 -31.96 6.02 12.96
C GLY A 256 -33.03 6.96 12.43
N GLY A 257 -33.74 6.50 11.40
CA GLY A 257 -34.80 7.25 10.76
C GLY A 257 -36.18 7.04 11.41
N PRO A 258 -37.20 7.76 10.92
CA PRO A 258 -38.58 7.61 11.38
C PRO A 258 -39.15 6.22 11.01
N HIS A 259 -40.24 5.83 11.69
CA HIS A 259 -41.07 4.65 11.38
C HIS A 259 -40.29 3.34 11.15
N THR A 260 -40.14 2.91 9.91
CA THR A 260 -39.49 1.65 9.49
C THR A 260 -37.97 1.75 9.47
N TYR A 261 -37.40 2.96 9.51
CA TYR A 261 -35.96 3.21 9.41
C TYR A 261 -35.24 3.30 10.77
N LYS A 262 -35.89 2.91 11.87
CA LYS A 262 -35.34 2.99 13.24
C LYS A 262 -33.96 2.35 13.41
N ASN A 263 -33.70 1.27 12.68
CA ASN A 263 -32.47 0.48 12.77
C ASN A 263 -31.53 0.71 11.56
N LYS A 264 -31.74 1.79 10.81
CA LYS A 264 -31.00 2.10 9.58
C LYS A 264 -30.26 3.42 9.72
N TRP A 265 -29.04 3.48 9.18
CA TRP A 265 -28.29 4.72 9.11
C TRP A 265 -29.03 5.77 8.28
N THR A 266 -29.12 6.99 8.80
CA THR A 266 -29.65 8.15 8.07
C THR A 266 -28.54 9.00 7.46
N THR A 267 -27.30 8.76 7.87
CA THR A 267 -26.13 9.59 7.52
C THR A 267 -25.04 8.85 6.73
N PHE A 268 -25.24 7.57 6.42
CA PHE A 268 -24.24 6.76 5.71
C PHE A 268 -23.99 7.28 4.29
N SER A 269 -22.75 7.69 4.02
CA SER A 269 -22.27 8.09 2.69
C SER A 269 -20.85 7.60 2.48
N LYS A 270 -20.44 7.39 1.22
CA LYS A 270 -19.11 6.94 0.83
C LYS A 270 -18.59 7.66 -0.41
N ALA A 271 -17.28 7.82 -0.50
CA ALA A 271 -16.58 8.43 -1.62
C ALA A 271 -15.39 7.57 -2.07
N ARG A 272 -15.00 7.68 -3.34
CA ARG A 272 -13.78 7.03 -3.87
C ARG A 272 -12.54 7.74 -3.35
N LEU A 273 -11.50 7.00 -2.99
CA LEU A 273 -10.16 7.55 -2.76
C LEU A 273 -9.37 7.50 -4.08
N ASN A 274 -8.80 8.63 -4.49
CA ASN A 274 -7.97 8.71 -5.69
C ASN A 274 -6.48 8.72 -5.31
N CYS A 275 -5.84 7.56 -5.48
CA CYS A 275 -4.39 7.44 -5.44
C CYS A 275 -3.89 7.06 -6.83
N SER A 276 -3.44 8.06 -7.60
CA SER A 276 -2.99 7.84 -8.97
C SER A 276 -1.79 8.69 -9.34
N VAL A 277 -0.96 8.17 -10.25
CA VAL A 277 0.09 8.95 -10.89
C VAL A 277 -0.55 9.83 -11.96
N PRO A 278 -0.42 11.16 -11.89
CA PRO A 278 -1.00 12.05 -12.88
C PRO A 278 -0.30 11.91 -14.23
N GLY A 279 -1.06 12.11 -15.30
CA GLY A 279 -0.62 12.04 -16.69
C GLY A 279 -1.82 12.21 -17.62
N GLU A 280 -1.60 12.16 -18.93
CA GLU A 280 -2.70 12.11 -19.91
C GLU A 280 -3.63 10.92 -19.64
N TYR A 281 -3.04 9.79 -19.26
CA TYR A 281 -3.72 8.61 -18.75
C TYR A 281 -3.23 8.30 -17.34
N PRO A 282 -4.02 8.62 -16.29
CA PRO A 282 -3.60 8.37 -14.92
C PRO A 282 -3.46 6.87 -14.63
N PHE A 283 -2.42 6.51 -13.86
CA PHE A 283 -2.22 5.14 -13.38
C PHE A 283 -2.71 5.02 -11.94
N TYR A 284 -3.69 4.15 -11.68
CA TYR A 284 -4.38 4.05 -10.38
C TYR A 284 -3.86 2.91 -9.51
N PHE A 285 -3.77 3.18 -8.20
CA PHE A 285 -3.61 2.19 -7.14
C PHE A 285 -4.94 2.08 -6.39
N ASP A 286 -5.80 1.16 -6.83
CA ASP A 286 -7.19 1.15 -6.38
C ASP A 286 -7.47 0.28 -5.14
N GLU A 287 -6.53 -0.55 -4.67
CA GLU A 287 -6.74 -1.45 -3.52
C GLU A 287 -6.03 -0.97 -2.24
N ILE A 288 -6.75 -0.31 -1.33
CA ILE A 288 -6.23 0.10 -0.03
C ILE A 288 -6.03 -1.09 0.89
N GLN A 289 -4.86 -1.19 1.51
CA GLN A 289 -4.46 -2.29 2.40
C GLN A 289 -4.38 -1.87 3.86
N SER A 290 -3.91 -0.64 4.12
CA SER A 290 -3.75 -0.10 5.48
C SER A 290 -3.81 1.43 5.49
N THR A 291 -4.20 2.03 6.62
CA THR A 291 -4.08 3.48 6.84
C THR A 291 -3.43 3.77 8.18
N SER A 292 -2.81 4.94 8.29
CA SER A 292 -2.38 5.49 9.58
C SER A 292 -3.59 5.98 10.40
N THR A 293 -3.32 6.32 11.66
CA THR A 293 -4.17 7.25 12.42
C THR A 293 -4.13 8.64 11.78
N ILE A 294 -5.01 9.55 12.23
CA ILE A 294 -4.97 10.95 11.83
C ILE A 294 -3.70 11.58 12.41
N ILE A 295 -2.86 12.10 11.53
CA ILE A 295 -1.62 12.77 11.89
C ILE A 295 -1.84 14.28 11.82
N GLU A 296 -1.62 14.94 12.95
CA GLU A 296 -1.58 16.40 13.05
C GLU A 296 -0.13 16.87 12.91
N GLY A 297 0.10 17.80 12.00
CA GLY A 297 1.44 18.32 11.74
C GLY A 297 1.43 19.62 10.98
N ILE A 298 2.61 20.23 10.89
CA ILE A 298 2.83 21.43 10.08
C ILE A 298 3.30 20.96 8.70
N TYR A 299 2.43 21.09 7.71
CA TYR A 299 2.75 20.75 6.33
C TYR A 299 2.82 22.06 5.52
N GLY A 300 4.03 22.43 5.08
CA GLY A 300 4.28 23.74 4.50
C GLY A 300 4.17 24.85 5.56
N LYS A 301 3.14 25.70 5.45
CA LYS A 301 2.87 26.82 6.37
C LYS A 301 1.61 26.66 7.21
N THR A 302 0.86 25.58 7.00
CA THR A 302 -0.45 25.35 7.64
C THR A 302 -0.42 24.14 8.54
N ASN A 303 -1.10 24.24 9.67
CA ASN A 303 -1.46 23.07 10.47
C ASN A 303 -2.50 22.27 9.69
N SER A 304 -2.21 21.01 9.41
CA SER A 304 -3.13 20.16 8.67
C SER A 304 -3.21 18.77 9.29
N LYS A 305 -4.37 18.15 9.10
CA LYS A 305 -4.65 16.79 9.57
C LYS A 305 -4.74 15.88 8.36
N VAL A 306 -3.88 14.87 8.34
CA VAL A 306 -3.74 13.98 7.18
C VAL A 306 -3.78 12.52 7.59
N ILE A 307 -4.14 11.67 6.63
CA ILE A 307 -4.09 10.21 6.75
C ILE A 307 -3.20 9.67 5.64
N TYR A 308 -2.25 8.82 6.01
CA TYR A 308 -1.43 8.07 5.07
C TYR A 308 -2.12 6.74 4.76
N GLY A 309 -2.32 6.45 3.47
CA GLY A 309 -2.88 5.19 2.98
C GLY A 309 -1.85 4.40 2.18
N ALA A 310 -1.74 3.10 2.45
CA ALA A 310 -1.01 2.16 1.63
C ALA A 310 -1.97 1.48 0.65
N LEU A 311 -1.73 1.67 -0.66
CA LEU A 311 -2.58 1.14 -1.74
C LEU A 311 -1.76 0.28 -2.68
N THR A 312 -2.41 -0.70 -3.31
CA THR A 312 -1.78 -1.64 -4.24
C THR A 312 -2.54 -1.69 -5.56
N THR A 313 -1.86 -2.17 -6.59
CA THR A 313 -2.50 -2.65 -7.81
C THR A 313 -3.23 -3.97 -7.53
N PRO A 314 -4.19 -4.37 -8.38
CA PRO A 314 -4.84 -5.66 -8.28
C PRO A 314 -3.87 -6.85 -8.32
N ASN A 315 -4.26 -7.97 -7.70
CA ASN A 315 -3.43 -9.18 -7.63
C ASN A 315 -3.07 -9.77 -9.00
N ASN A 316 -3.96 -9.64 -9.99
CA ASN A 316 -3.76 -10.09 -11.36
C ASN A 316 -3.01 -9.08 -12.25
N ALA A 317 -2.66 -7.90 -11.72
CA ALA A 317 -1.86 -6.89 -12.41
C ALA A 317 -0.38 -6.98 -11.98
N ILE A 318 0.48 -6.21 -12.67
CA ILE A 318 1.88 -6.02 -12.25
C ILE A 318 1.91 -5.52 -10.81
N GLY A 319 2.71 -6.15 -9.96
CA GLY A 319 2.85 -5.80 -8.55
C GLY A 319 3.32 -4.38 -8.37
N GLY A 320 2.43 -3.51 -7.89
CA GLY A 320 2.68 -2.11 -7.61
C GLY A 320 2.05 -1.74 -6.29
N SER A 321 2.77 -0.98 -5.48
CA SER A 321 2.29 -0.39 -4.23
C SER A 321 2.63 1.09 -4.19
N ALA A 322 1.77 1.87 -3.56
CA ALA A 322 1.95 3.30 -3.42
C ALA A 322 1.49 3.77 -2.04
N ILE A 323 2.13 4.83 -1.54
CA ILE A 323 1.66 5.56 -0.38
C ILE A 323 1.06 6.88 -0.85
N CYS A 324 -0.21 7.10 -0.52
CA CYS A 324 -0.91 8.36 -0.74
C CYS A 324 -1.25 9.01 0.59
N VAL A 325 -1.32 10.34 0.59
CA VAL A 325 -1.71 11.14 1.75
C VAL A 325 -3.04 11.80 1.42
N PHE A 326 -3.98 11.82 2.35
CA PHE A 326 -5.29 12.44 2.16
C PHE A 326 -5.52 13.47 3.26
N HIS A 327 -5.88 14.70 2.91
CA HIS A 327 -6.28 15.71 3.88
C HIS A 327 -7.68 15.40 4.40
N MET A 328 -7.88 15.58 5.70
CA MET A 328 -9.22 15.46 6.28
C MET A 328 -10.17 16.53 5.72
N ASP A 329 -9.66 17.71 5.41
CA ASP A 329 -10.47 18.80 4.83
C ASP A 329 -10.97 18.44 3.41
N ASP A 330 -10.10 17.87 2.56
CA ASP A 330 -10.48 17.35 1.23
C ASP A 330 -11.54 16.24 1.33
N ILE A 331 -11.42 15.36 2.34
CA ILE A 331 -12.42 14.32 2.60
C ILE A 331 -13.77 14.97 2.94
N GLU A 332 -13.81 15.94 3.84
CA GLU A 332 -15.04 16.64 4.22
C GLU A 332 -15.67 17.39 3.03
N ASP A 333 -14.87 18.04 2.21
CA ASP A 333 -15.34 18.81 1.05
C ASP A 333 -15.93 17.91 -0.03
N VAL A 334 -15.41 16.70 -0.23
CA VAL A 334 -16.03 15.71 -1.12
C VAL A 334 -17.41 15.31 -0.63
N PHE A 335 -17.61 15.15 0.67
CA PHE A 335 -18.94 14.81 1.22
C PHE A 335 -19.94 15.99 1.19
N LYS A 336 -19.45 17.23 1.09
CA LYS A 336 -20.27 18.43 0.79
C LYS A 336 -20.56 18.57 -0.71
N GLY A 337 -19.91 17.78 -1.57
CA GLY A 337 -20.08 17.80 -3.02
C GLY A 337 -21.32 17.05 -3.54
N PRO A 338 -21.50 16.95 -4.86
CA PRO A 338 -22.67 16.30 -5.46
C PRO A 338 -22.67 14.77 -5.24
N PHE A 339 -23.87 14.19 -5.17
CA PHE A 339 -24.06 12.75 -5.12
C PHE A 339 -23.95 12.13 -6.52
N LYS A 340 -23.55 10.85 -6.58
CA LYS A 340 -23.57 10.05 -7.80
C LYS A 340 -24.93 9.36 -7.93
N HIS A 341 -25.56 9.46 -9.09
CA HIS A 341 -26.89 8.93 -9.36
C HIS A 341 -26.89 7.96 -10.54
N GLN A 342 -27.74 6.95 -10.46
CA GLN A 342 -28.04 6.03 -11.56
C GLN A 342 -29.54 5.95 -11.75
N GLU A 343 -30.05 6.38 -12.90
CA GLU A 343 -31.49 6.49 -13.18
C GLU A 343 -32.15 5.10 -13.31
N SER A 344 -31.49 4.18 -14.01
CA SER A 344 -31.89 2.79 -14.14
C SER A 344 -30.68 1.87 -14.11
N ILE A 345 -30.88 0.57 -13.93
CA ILE A 345 -29.78 -0.42 -13.85
C ILE A 345 -28.85 -0.36 -15.08
N ASN A 346 -29.40 -0.03 -16.25
CA ASN A 346 -28.67 0.07 -17.51
C ASN A 346 -28.18 1.48 -17.84
N ALA A 347 -28.58 2.50 -17.06
CA ALA A 347 -28.14 3.87 -17.26
C ALA A 347 -26.72 4.08 -16.75
N ASN A 348 -26.05 5.06 -17.33
CA ASN A 348 -24.76 5.52 -16.84
C ASN A 348 -24.92 6.24 -15.50
N TRP A 349 -23.86 6.19 -14.70
CA TRP A 349 -23.80 6.95 -13.46
C TRP A 349 -23.43 8.40 -13.76
N LEU A 350 -24.26 9.32 -13.29
CA LEU A 350 -24.14 10.76 -13.55
C LEU A 350 -24.18 11.55 -12.24
N PRO A 351 -23.58 12.75 -12.19
CA PRO A 351 -23.74 13.66 -11.07
C PRO A 351 -25.21 14.05 -10.89
N LEU A 352 -25.70 14.01 -9.65
CA LEU A 352 -27.02 14.49 -9.31
C LEU A 352 -27.00 16.04 -9.21
N PRO A 353 -27.89 16.76 -9.91
CA PRO A 353 -28.01 18.21 -9.77
C PRO A 353 -28.44 18.62 -8.36
N ASP A 354 -27.88 19.72 -7.85
CA ASP A 354 -28.18 20.22 -6.50
C ASP A 354 -29.67 20.53 -6.29
N SER A 355 -30.40 20.91 -7.34
CA SER A 355 -31.85 21.16 -7.28
C SER A 355 -32.70 19.92 -6.95
N LYS A 356 -32.12 18.71 -7.06
CA LYS A 356 -32.76 17.44 -6.70
C LYS A 356 -32.33 16.93 -5.32
N VAL A 357 -31.41 17.63 -4.65
CA VAL A 357 -30.98 17.31 -3.28
C VAL A 357 -31.99 17.92 -2.31
N PRO A 358 -32.60 17.12 -1.43
CA PRO A 358 -33.59 17.65 -0.48
C PRO A 358 -32.95 18.45 0.65
N GLU A 359 -33.74 19.24 1.35
CA GLU A 359 -33.35 19.95 2.57
C GLU A 359 -34.00 19.31 3.82
N PRO A 360 -33.33 19.26 4.98
CA PRO A 360 -31.90 19.53 5.18
C PRO A 360 -31.03 18.55 4.39
N ARG A 361 -29.87 19.03 3.94
CA ARG A 361 -28.91 18.25 3.15
C ARG A 361 -28.69 16.83 3.74
N PRO A 362 -29.02 15.77 3.00
CA PRO A 362 -28.85 14.41 3.47
C PRO A 362 -27.38 14.06 3.75
N GLY A 363 -27.15 13.27 4.80
CA GLY A 363 -25.80 12.88 5.21
C GLY A 363 -25.15 13.79 6.25
N GLU A 364 -25.77 14.92 6.60
CA GLU A 364 -25.32 15.80 7.67
C GLU A 364 -25.82 15.34 9.06
N CYS A 365 -25.03 15.63 10.08
CA CYS A 365 -25.42 15.41 11.47
C CYS A 365 -26.54 16.36 11.90
N VAL A 366 -27.72 15.81 12.22
CA VAL A 366 -28.84 16.54 12.82
C VAL A 366 -28.98 16.22 14.31
N ARG A 367 -29.63 17.11 15.08
CA ARG A 367 -29.84 16.92 16.53
C ARG A 367 -30.68 15.66 16.84
N ASP A 368 -31.69 15.39 16.03
CA ASP A 368 -32.51 14.18 16.13
C ASP A 368 -32.90 13.65 14.75
N SER A 369 -32.24 12.57 14.33
CA SER A 369 -32.48 11.93 13.03
C SER A 369 -33.86 11.30 12.91
N ARG A 370 -34.55 11.05 14.03
CA ARG A 370 -35.90 10.45 14.04
C ARG A 370 -36.99 11.39 13.55
N VAL A 371 -36.70 12.69 13.51
CA VAL A 371 -37.61 13.76 13.04
C VAL A 371 -37.43 14.04 11.55
N LEU A 372 -36.38 13.47 10.92
CA LEU A 372 -36.18 13.59 9.48
C LEU A 372 -37.39 13.04 8.72
N GLN A 373 -37.71 13.67 7.59
CA GLN A 373 -38.77 13.19 6.71
C GLN A 373 -38.30 11.91 6.00
N GLU A 374 -39.24 11.00 5.72
CA GLU A 374 -38.92 9.69 5.12
C GLU A 374 -38.18 9.81 3.78
N PHE A 375 -38.48 10.84 2.99
CA PHE A 375 -37.79 11.05 1.71
C PHE A 375 -36.31 11.40 1.87
N ASN A 376 -35.89 12.10 2.93
CA ASN A 376 -34.46 12.38 3.19
C ASN A 376 -33.71 11.07 3.51
N VAL A 377 -34.34 10.17 4.28
CA VAL A 377 -33.75 8.86 4.62
C VAL A 377 -33.72 7.94 3.41
N ASN A 378 -34.80 7.93 2.61
CA ASN A 378 -34.85 7.16 1.37
C ASN A 378 -33.86 7.70 0.32
N PHE A 379 -33.61 9.01 0.30
CA PHE A 379 -32.58 9.63 -0.53
C PHE A 379 -31.19 9.08 -0.18
N MET A 380 -30.81 9.06 1.10
CA MET A 380 -29.51 8.50 1.53
C MET A 380 -29.38 7.02 1.25
N LYS A 381 -30.48 6.28 1.41
CA LYS A 381 -30.51 4.86 1.05
C LYS A 381 -30.16 4.65 -0.43
N THR A 382 -30.72 5.47 -1.32
CA THR A 382 -30.59 5.32 -2.77
C THR A 382 -29.33 5.98 -3.36
N HIS A 383 -28.78 6.99 -2.68
CA HIS A 383 -27.63 7.79 -3.09
C HIS A 383 -26.49 7.80 -2.04
N PRO A 384 -25.95 6.63 -1.64
CA PRO A 384 -24.86 6.60 -0.66
C PRO A 384 -23.51 7.05 -1.24
N LEU A 385 -23.35 7.08 -2.57
CA LEU A 385 -22.06 7.33 -3.24
C LEU A 385 -21.92 8.80 -3.65
N MET A 386 -20.79 9.42 -3.32
CA MET A 386 -20.42 10.77 -3.78
C MET A 386 -19.86 10.72 -5.21
N GLU A 387 -20.08 11.79 -5.99
CA GLU A 387 -19.57 11.88 -7.35
C GLU A 387 -18.05 12.07 -7.38
N LYS A 388 -17.55 13.02 -6.58
CA LYS A 388 -16.13 13.37 -6.54
C LYS A 388 -15.34 12.29 -5.81
N ALA A 389 -14.14 12.02 -6.31
CA ALA A 389 -13.14 11.23 -5.58
C ALA A 389 -12.29 12.15 -4.71
N VAL A 390 -11.90 11.68 -3.52
CA VAL A 390 -10.97 12.36 -2.63
C VAL A 390 -9.59 12.38 -3.29
N PRO A 391 -9.03 13.55 -3.61
CA PRO A 391 -7.70 13.64 -4.19
C PRO A 391 -6.64 13.28 -3.15
N SER A 392 -5.51 12.72 -3.61
CA SER A 392 -4.32 12.64 -2.76
C SER A 392 -3.65 14.01 -2.66
N TYR A 393 -2.85 14.20 -1.62
CA TYR A 393 -2.05 15.41 -1.41
C TYR A 393 -1.14 15.67 -2.62
N HIS A 394 -1.16 16.91 -3.14
CA HIS A 394 -0.53 17.31 -4.40
C HIS A 394 -0.93 16.46 -5.64
N GLY A 395 -2.04 15.73 -5.59
CA GLY A 395 -2.59 14.95 -6.71
C GLY A 395 -1.71 13.80 -7.20
N ARG A 396 -0.79 13.29 -6.36
CA ARG A 396 0.06 12.12 -6.66
C ARG A 396 0.44 11.32 -5.41
N PRO A 397 0.95 10.09 -5.53
CA PRO A 397 1.51 9.35 -4.41
C PRO A 397 2.88 9.91 -3.99
N ILE A 398 3.21 9.81 -2.69
CA ILE A 398 4.50 10.26 -2.15
C ILE A 398 5.60 9.21 -2.32
N LEU A 399 5.22 7.94 -2.39
CA LEU A 399 6.10 6.79 -2.61
C LEU A 399 5.43 5.83 -3.57
N ILE A 400 6.19 5.30 -4.53
CA ILE A 400 5.75 4.22 -5.42
C ILE A 400 6.82 3.13 -5.42
N ARG A 401 6.39 1.88 -5.26
CA ARG A 401 7.21 0.68 -5.38
C ARG A 401 6.54 -0.26 -6.36
N VAL A 402 7.17 -0.46 -7.51
CA VAL A 402 6.80 -1.50 -8.47
C VAL A 402 7.75 -2.67 -8.24
N SER A 403 7.21 -3.82 -7.86
CA SER A 403 7.97 -5.01 -7.48
C SER A 403 7.16 -6.25 -7.77
N LEU A 404 7.80 -7.27 -8.33
CA LEU A 404 7.21 -8.60 -8.45
C LEU A 404 7.37 -9.44 -7.17
N ASN A 405 8.17 -8.95 -6.22
CA ASN A 405 8.56 -9.72 -5.04
C ASN A 405 7.66 -9.47 -3.84
N TYR A 406 7.16 -8.24 -3.68
CA TYR A 406 6.38 -7.85 -2.51
C TYR A 406 5.40 -6.71 -2.81
N ARG A 407 4.35 -6.63 -2.00
CA ARG A 407 3.36 -5.54 -1.94
C ARG A 407 3.24 -5.00 -0.52
N PHE A 408 2.80 -3.76 -0.39
CA PHE A 408 2.56 -3.14 0.92
C PHE A 408 1.32 -3.70 1.58
N THR A 409 1.38 -3.92 2.89
CA THR A 409 0.30 -4.54 3.68
C THR A 409 -0.11 -3.73 4.89
N ALA A 410 0.84 -3.07 5.56
CA ALA A 410 0.62 -2.33 6.81
C ALA A 410 1.37 -0.99 6.77
N ILE A 411 0.84 0.02 7.45
CA ILE A 411 1.51 1.31 7.61
C ILE A 411 1.35 1.83 9.04
N VAL A 412 2.41 2.41 9.58
CA VAL A 412 2.37 3.22 10.81
C VAL A 412 3.28 4.43 10.64
N VAL A 413 2.90 5.56 11.22
CA VAL A 413 3.62 6.84 11.06
C VAL A 413 4.02 7.34 12.43
N ASP A 414 5.31 7.63 12.58
CA ASP A 414 5.89 8.38 13.69
C ASP A 414 5.88 9.88 13.32
N PRO A 415 4.95 10.65 13.89
CA PRO A 415 4.65 11.98 13.39
C PRO A 415 5.60 13.03 13.94
N GLN A 416 5.93 14.01 13.10
CA GLN A 416 6.59 15.25 13.51
C GLN A 416 7.89 15.06 14.31
N VAL A 417 8.72 14.09 13.92
CA VAL A 417 10.02 13.82 14.54
C VAL A 417 10.90 15.06 14.41
N ARG A 418 11.27 15.64 15.56
CA ARG A 418 12.05 16.87 15.65
C ARG A 418 13.52 16.60 15.34
N THR A 419 14.06 17.36 14.41
CA THR A 419 15.47 17.28 13.98
C THR A 419 16.35 18.26 14.76
N VAL A 420 17.67 18.09 14.63
CA VAL A 420 18.70 18.97 15.22
C VAL A 420 18.49 20.44 14.83
N ASN A 421 17.93 20.69 13.63
CA ASN A 421 17.69 22.04 13.08
C ASN A 421 16.29 22.57 13.38
N ASP A 422 15.59 22.02 14.37
CA ASP A 422 14.23 22.41 14.78
C ASP A 422 13.14 22.26 13.68
N LYS A 423 13.41 21.45 12.67
CA LYS A 423 12.41 21.04 11.66
C LYS A 423 11.79 19.71 12.05
N THR A 424 10.53 19.51 11.73
CA THR A 424 9.81 18.25 11.96
C THR A 424 9.61 17.50 10.65
N TYR A 425 9.67 16.16 10.72
CA TYR A 425 9.40 15.28 9.58
C TYR A 425 8.61 14.06 10.04
N ASP A 426 7.76 13.53 9.16
CA ASP A 426 7.07 12.28 9.43
C ASP A 426 7.92 11.10 8.97
N VAL A 427 8.10 10.13 9.86
CA VAL A 427 8.76 8.86 9.52
C VAL A 427 7.72 7.77 9.41
N ILE A 428 7.66 7.15 8.24
CA ILE A 428 6.68 6.15 7.85
C ILE A 428 7.34 4.78 7.86
N TYR A 429 6.72 3.84 8.55
CA TYR A 429 7.10 2.43 8.53
C TYR A 429 6.06 1.64 7.74
N ILE A 430 6.52 0.87 6.76
CA ILE A 430 5.67 0.16 5.80
C ILE A 430 5.98 -1.32 5.85
N GLY A 431 4.98 -2.13 6.16
CA GLY A 431 5.06 -3.58 6.15
C GLY A 431 4.74 -4.15 4.77
N THR A 432 5.27 -5.34 4.48
CA THR A 432 5.07 -6.03 3.21
C THR A 432 4.49 -7.44 3.40
N ASP A 433 3.97 -8.01 2.32
CA ASP A 433 3.53 -9.40 2.26
C ASP A 433 4.67 -10.43 2.26
N ASP A 434 5.92 -10.01 1.98
CA ASP A 434 7.10 -10.88 1.99
C ASP A 434 7.88 -10.90 3.31
N GLY A 435 7.45 -10.13 4.31
CA GLY A 435 8.09 -10.09 5.64
C GLY A 435 9.09 -8.95 5.86
N LYS A 436 9.18 -8.00 4.93
CA LYS A 436 9.99 -6.77 5.11
C LYS A 436 9.23 -5.64 5.78
N VAL A 437 9.99 -4.80 6.49
CA VAL A 437 9.56 -3.49 7.00
C VAL A 437 10.48 -2.40 6.44
N LEU A 438 9.92 -1.52 5.63
CA LEU A 438 10.62 -0.36 5.08
C LEU A 438 10.47 0.83 6.04
N LYS A 439 11.57 1.55 6.25
CA LYS A 439 11.57 2.85 6.93
C LYS A 439 11.71 3.95 5.89
N VAL A 440 10.83 4.94 5.93
CA VAL A 440 10.72 5.98 4.91
C VAL A 440 10.54 7.32 5.61
N VAL A 441 11.15 8.38 5.12
CA VAL A 441 10.88 9.76 5.59
C VAL A 441 10.12 10.53 4.53
N ASN A 442 9.06 11.23 4.95
CA ASN A 442 8.36 12.17 4.08
C ASN A 442 9.06 13.52 4.14
N VAL A 443 9.62 13.97 3.02
CA VAL A 443 10.19 15.31 2.88
C VAL A 443 9.20 16.14 2.06
N ALA A 444 8.35 16.88 2.78
CA ALA A 444 7.42 17.82 2.18
C ALA A 444 8.12 19.16 1.90
N THR A 445 7.86 19.71 0.73
CA THR A 445 8.16 21.09 0.33
C THR A 445 6.85 21.76 -0.07
N ASP A 446 6.79 23.09 -0.10
CA ASP A 446 5.56 23.86 -0.40
C ASP A 446 4.86 23.43 -1.71
N GLN A 447 5.60 22.86 -2.67
CA GLN A 447 5.08 22.46 -3.98
C GLN A 447 5.00 20.94 -4.19
N THR A 448 5.79 20.15 -3.44
CA THR A 448 5.89 18.70 -3.65
C THR A 448 6.15 17.96 -2.35
N ALA A 449 5.50 16.82 -2.15
CA ALA A 449 5.87 15.85 -1.13
C ALA A 449 6.60 14.67 -1.78
N LYS A 450 7.83 14.40 -1.34
CA LYS A 450 8.62 13.26 -1.81
C LYS A 450 9.07 12.41 -0.63
N ALA A 451 8.77 11.13 -0.69
CA ALA A 451 9.23 10.18 0.30
C ALA A 451 10.60 9.59 -0.11
N PHE A 452 11.50 9.43 0.86
CA PHE A 452 12.79 8.79 0.69
C PHE A 452 12.87 7.52 1.53
N VAL A 453 13.23 6.40 0.90
CA VAL A 453 13.41 5.11 1.60
C VAL A 453 14.75 5.13 2.32
N ILE A 454 14.71 5.12 3.65
CA ILE A 454 15.89 5.12 4.53
C ILE A 454 16.47 3.71 4.57
N SER A 455 15.65 2.72 4.96
CA SER A 455 16.08 1.33 5.06
C SER A 455 15.01 0.33 4.63
N ASP A 456 15.48 -0.81 4.13
CA ASP A 456 14.68 -2.01 3.83
C ASP A 456 15.19 -3.15 4.73
N ASN A 457 14.29 -3.67 5.57
CA ASN A 457 14.64 -4.57 6.67
C ASN A 457 13.86 -5.87 6.54
N GLU A 458 14.57 -7.00 6.37
CA GLU A 458 13.97 -8.32 6.43
C GLU A 458 13.67 -8.67 7.89
N VAL A 459 12.39 -8.70 8.26
CA VAL A 459 11.94 -8.88 9.65
C VAL A 459 11.42 -10.30 9.88
N PHE A 460 10.57 -10.77 8.98
CA PHE A 460 10.01 -12.12 9.00
C PHE A 460 10.60 -12.96 7.86
N PRO A 461 10.56 -14.30 7.97
CA PRO A 461 10.94 -15.17 6.86
C PRO A 461 10.14 -14.85 5.59
N ARG A 462 10.75 -15.06 4.43
CA ARG A 462 10.10 -14.80 3.14
C ARG A 462 8.76 -15.52 3.03
N GLY A 463 7.73 -14.78 2.61
CA GLY A 463 6.35 -15.26 2.49
C GLY A 463 5.50 -15.11 3.74
N VAL A 464 6.08 -14.64 4.86
CA VAL A 464 5.32 -14.29 6.07
C VAL A 464 4.95 -12.81 6.04
N ALA A 465 3.68 -12.52 5.72
CA ALA A 465 3.19 -11.15 5.63
C ALA A 465 3.20 -10.41 6.98
N VAL A 466 3.67 -9.17 6.96
CA VAL A 466 3.45 -8.19 8.04
C VAL A 466 1.98 -7.79 8.02
N LYS A 467 1.23 -8.11 9.08
CA LYS A 467 -0.21 -7.84 9.18
C LYS A 467 -0.52 -6.52 9.85
N GLN A 468 0.27 -6.14 10.85
CA GLN A 468 0.06 -4.91 11.61
C GLN A 468 1.41 -4.35 12.04
N LEU A 469 1.48 -3.01 12.11
CA LEU A 469 2.60 -2.26 12.66
C LEU A 469 2.08 -1.30 13.71
N THR A 470 2.81 -1.17 14.82
CA THR A 470 2.53 -0.17 15.87
C THR A 470 3.83 0.44 16.36
N LEU A 471 3.81 1.72 16.74
CA LEU A 471 4.99 2.38 17.31
C LEU A 471 5.26 1.87 18.72
N ALA A 472 6.54 1.75 19.09
CA ALA A 472 6.97 1.51 20.46
C ALA A 472 7.70 2.74 21.02
N PRO A 473 7.80 2.89 22.36
CA PRO A 473 8.50 4.01 22.97
C PRO A 473 9.99 4.06 22.61
N GLY A 474 10.45 5.22 22.17
CA GLY A 474 11.83 5.48 21.77
C GLY A 474 12.02 5.59 20.26
N TYR A 475 13.07 6.29 19.85
CA TYR A 475 13.26 6.65 18.44
C TYR A 475 13.53 5.40 17.60
N GLY A 476 12.84 5.28 16.46
CA GLY A 476 13.04 4.15 15.56
C GLY A 476 12.46 2.80 16.02
N LYS A 477 11.71 2.72 17.14
CA LYS A 477 11.19 1.45 17.63
C LYS A 477 9.78 1.14 17.13
N VAL A 478 9.60 -0.05 16.57
CA VAL A 478 8.34 -0.48 15.93
C VAL A 478 8.04 -1.92 16.28
N ILE A 479 6.79 -2.21 16.61
CA ILE A 479 6.28 -3.58 16.78
C ILE A 479 5.67 -4.03 15.47
N ALA A 480 6.19 -5.13 14.93
CA ALA A 480 5.66 -5.80 13.74
C ALA A 480 4.96 -7.09 14.14
N VAL A 481 3.76 -7.30 13.62
CA VAL A 481 2.93 -8.47 13.93
C VAL A 481 2.65 -9.25 12.64
N SER A 482 2.92 -10.56 12.70
CA SER A 482 2.49 -11.55 11.71
C SER A 482 1.40 -12.44 12.31
N LYS A 483 0.91 -13.43 11.54
CA LYS A 483 -0.07 -14.40 12.08
C LYS A 483 0.49 -15.27 13.21
N GLY A 484 1.80 -15.52 13.25
CA GLY A 484 2.40 -16.50 14.16
C GLY A 484 3.48 -15.94 15.10
N GLU A 485 3.95 -14.72 14.86
CA GLU A 485 4.98 -14.10 15.70
C GLU A 485 4.85 -12.58 15.72
N THR A 486 5.24 -11.99 16.85
CA THR A 486 5.34 -10.55 17.07
C THR A 486 6.78 -10.18 17.37
N LYS A 487 7.30 -9.13 16.71
CA LYS A 487 8.68 -8.68 16.90
C LYS A 487 8.73 -7.20 17.26
N LEU A 488 9.52 -6.85 18.26
CA LEU A 488 9.88 -5.47 18.59
C LEU A 488 11.20 -5.17 17.89
N LEU A 489 11.19 -4.18 17.01
CA LEU A 489 12.28 -3.82 16.12
C LEU A 489 12.88 -2.49 16.53
N THR A 490 14.19 -2.35 16.36
CA THR A 490 14.91 -1.09 16.45
C THR A 490 15.46 -0.73 15.05
N LEU A 491 14.80 0.21 14.38
CA LEU A 491 15.02 0.60 12.98
C LEU A 491 15.75 1.95 12.83
N ASN A 492 16.35 2.48 13.91
CA ASN A 492 17.36 3.54 13.83
C ASN A 492 18.74 2.91 13.75
N HIS A 493 19.26 2.77 12.53
CA HIS A 493 20.53 2.09 12.27
C HIS A 493 21.77 2.96 12.56
N CYS A 494 21.64 4.05 13.32
CA CYS A 494 22.69 5.05 13.51
C CYS A 494 24.01 4.42 13.98
N LYS A 495 23.94 3.49 14.95
CA LYS A 495 25.12 2.82 15.52
C LYS A 495 25.92 1.96 14.52
N PHE A 496 25.31 1.56 13.40
CA PHE A 496 25.97 0.76 12.37
C PHE A 496 26.71 1.62 11.34
N ILE A 497 26.52 2.93 11.37
CA ILE A 497 27.12 3.87 10.42
C ILE A 497 28.38 4.47 11.05
N ALA A 498 29.52 4.28 10.39
CA ALA A 498 30.82 4.67 10.91
C ALA A 498 31.32 6.02 10.35
N THR A 499 30.83 6.45 9.19
CA THR A 499 31.32 7.66 8.52
C THR A 499 30.30 8.79 8.60
N CYS A 500 30.79 10.02 8.68
CA CYS A 500 29.93 11.21 8.72
C CYS A 500 29.09 11.34 7.44
N SER A 501 29.71 11.11 6.27
CA SER A 501 29.02 11.22 4.98
C SER A 501 27.83 10.27 4.90
N GLU A 502 28.03 8.99 5.26
CA GLU A 502 26.94 8.00 5.27
C GLU A 502 25.83 8.37 6.26
N CYS A 503 26.20 8.87 7.45
CA CYS A 503 25.21 9.25 8.49
C CYS A 503 24.29 10.38 7.99
N ILE A 504 24.85 11.38 7.31
CA ILE A 504 24.07 12.49 6.73
C ILE A 504 23.31 12.05 5.48
N GLU A 505 23.93 11.25 4.62
CA GLU A 505 23.32 10.76 3.37
C GLU A 505 22.15 9.82 3.62
N LEU A 506 22.11 9.14 4.78
CA LEU A 506 20.98 8.31 5.21
C LEU A 506 19.67 9.10 5.28
N ARG A 507 19.73 10.40 5.60
CA ARG A 507 18.57 11.30 5.78
C ARG A 507 17.56 10.75 6.80
N ASP A 508 18.01 10.08 7.85
CA ASP A 508 17.15 9.59 8.93
C ASP A 508 16.96 10.69 9.99
N PRO A 509 15.73 11.16 10.24
CA PRO A 509 15.45 12.15 11.30
C PRO A 509 15.89 11.71 12.70
N HIS A 510 16.01 10.39 12.93
CA HIS A 510 16.43 9.85 14.22
C HIS A 510 17.95 9.80 14.40
N CYS A 511 18.74 9.96 13.33
CA CYS A 511 20.20 9.87 13.37
C CYS A 511 20.86 11.22 13.11
N ALA A 512 21.92 11.52 13.85
CA ALA A 512 22.77 12.68 13.61
C ALA A 512 24.24 12.33 13.83
N TRP A 513 25.13 13.02 13.14
CA TRP A 513 26.56 12.86 13.34
C TRP A 513 27.04 13.76 14.48
N ASP A 514 27.67 13.19 15.50
CA ASP A 514 28.32 13.97 16.56
C ASP A 514 29.76 14.27 16.18
N GLN A 515 30.09 15.57 16.03
CA GLN A 515 31.44 16.02 15.69
C GLN A 515 32.45 15.79 16.81
N VAL A 516 32.01 15.72 18.08
CA VAL A 516 32.91 15.54 19.23
C VAL A 516 33.33 14.09 19.36
N THR A 517 32.36 13.18 19.36
CA THR A 517 32.64 11.74 19.47
C THR A 517 33.02 11.09 18.14
N SER A 518 32.80 11.80 17.01
CA SER A 518 33.00 11.28 15.65
C SER A 518 32.22 9.98 15.40
N LEU A 519 30.98 9.93 15.88
CA LEU A 519 30.08 8.78 15.74
C LEU A 519 28.69 9.22 15.26
N CYS A 520 28.03 8.34 14.52
CA CYS A 520 26.61 8.51 14.17
C CYS A 520 25.75 8.05 15.36
N VAL A 521 25.06 8.98 16.00
CA VAL A 521 24.30 8.77 17.22
C VAL A 521 22.80 8.94 16.99
N SER A 522 22.00 8.29 17.83
CA SER A 522 20.55 8.52 17.85
C SER A 522 20.25 9.82 18.60
N VAL A 523 19.36 10.64 18.05
CA VAL A 523 19.06 11.98 18.59
C VAL A 523 18.48 11.93 20.01
N ASP A 524 17.71 10.89 20.34
CA ASP A 524 17.14 10.66 21.68
C ASP A 524 18.17 10.28 22.75
N ALA A 525 19.37 9.82 22.35
CA ALA A 525 20.43 9.43 23.27
C ALA A 525 21.31 10.60 23.72
N VAL A 526 21.14 11.79 23.13
CA VAL A 526 22.02 12.95 23.32
C VAL A 526 21.28 14.09 24.02
N THR A 527 21.95 14.73 24.98
CA THR A 527 21.38 15.83 25.78
C THR A 527 21.57 17.21 25.13
N SER A 528 22.53 17.38 24.23
CA SER A 528 22.85 18.65 23.57
C SER A 528 22.98 18.49 22.05
N PHE A 529 22.31 19.37 21.31
CA PHE A 529 22.32 19.38 19.85
C PHE A 529 23.46 20.22 19.24
N ARG A 530 24.30 20.85 20.08
CA ARG A 530 25.26 21.87 19.65
C ARG A 530 26.30 21.37 18.63
N TYR A 531 26.71 20.11 18.73
CA TYR A 531 27.75 19.50 17.89
C TYR A 531 27.19 18.43 16.95
N LEU A 532 25.85 18.31 16.88
CA LEU A 532 25.20 17.37 16.01
C LEU A 532 25.03 17.97 14.61
N VAL A 533 25.32 17.17 13.59
CA VAL A 533 25.14 17.54 12.19
C VAL A 533 24.14 16.60 11.55
N GLN A 534 23.12 17.19 10.93
CA GLN A 534 22.04 16.46 10.26
C GLN A 534 21.54 17.25 9.03
N ASP A 535 21.21 16.54 7.95
CA ASP A 535 20.60 17.12 6.75
C ASP A 535 19.60 16.16 6.10
N ILE A 536 18.33 16.28 6.48
CA ILE A 536 17.26 15.41 5.96
C ILE A 536 16.82 15.82 4.56
N GLN A 537 16.78 17.13 4.28
CA GLN A 537 16.21 17.67 3.04
C GLN A 537 17.09 17.37 1.83
N ARG A 538 18.42 17.56 1.96
CA ARG A 538 19.38 17.37 0.86
C ARG A 538 20.28 16.16 1.07
N GLY A 539 20.49 15.70 2.31
CA GLY A 539 21.48 14.65 2.60
C GLY A 539 22.88 15.05 2.12
N ASN A 540 23.27 16.30 2.34
CA ASN A 540 24.54 16.82 1.83
C ASN A 540 25.71 16.43 2.75
N GLY A 541 26.46 15.38 2.37
CA GLY A 541 27.65 14.92 3.07
C GLY A 541 28.80 15.95 3.15
N SER A 542 28.76 17.05 2.37
CA SER A 542 29.80 18.09 2.44
C SER A 542 29.84 18.82 3.79
N LYS A 543 28.77 18.72 4.59
CA LYS A 543 28.69 19.28 5.97
C LYS A 543 29.61 18.55 6.97
N CYS A 544 30.22 17.44 6.56
CA CYS A 544 31.16 16.66 7.35
C CYS A 544 32.59 17.23 7.41
N LYS A 545 32.90 18.31 6.68
CA LYS A 545 34.24 18.88 6.69
C LYS A 545 34.49 19.63 8.00
N VAL A 546 35.40 19.11 8.81
CA VAL A 546 35.96 19.78 9.99
C VAL A 546 36.79 20.97 9.50
N SER A 547 36.57 22.15 10.07
CA SER A 547 37.53 23.26 9.96
C SER A 547 38.84 22.81 10.59
N THR A 548 39.84 22.49 9.79
CA THR A 548 41.23 22.50 10.26
C THR A 548 41.55 23.93 10.67
N ASN A 549 41.39 24.23 11.97
CA ASN A 549 42.04 25.37 12.57
C ASN A 549 43.54 25.06 12.61
N GLU A 550 44.21 25.17 11.46
CA GLU A 550 45.64 25.47 11.43
C GLU A 550 45.79 26.94 11.84
N LYS A 551 45.66 27.19 13.13
CA LYS A 551 46.37 28.29 13.77
C LYS A 551 47.45 27.66 14.63
N ALA A 552 48.48 27.19 13.96
CA ALA A 552 49.77 26.99 14.58
C ALA A 552 50.16 28.32 15.23
N ALA A 553 50.32 28.27 16.55
CA ALA A 553 50.87 29.35 17.34
C ALA A 553 52.31 29.61 16.88
N HIS A 554 52.51 30.56 15.96
CA HIS A 554 53.76 31.29 15.90
C HIS A 554 53.65 32.48 16.85
N LYS A 555 54.21 32.26 18.03
CA LYS A 555 54.57 33.27 19.00
C LYS A 555 55.88 33.87 18.51
N GLU A 556 55.83 35.05 17.90
CA GLU A 556 57.02 35.86 17.70
C GLU A 556 56.78 37.28 18.17
N THR A 557 57.82 37.74 18.86
CA THR A 557 57.98 38.89 19.72
C THR A 557 57.80 40.18 18.94
N ALA A 558 57.09 41.12 19.56
CA ALA A 558 57.11 42.51 19.14
C ALA A 558 58.53 43.04 19.32
N ASP A 559 59.13 43.55 18.25
CA ASP A 559 60.13 44.58 18.37
C ASP A 559 59.96 45.64 17.29
N THR A 560 60.27 46.85 17.72
CA THR A 560 59.81 48.11 17.16
C THR A 560 60.82 48.60 16.12
N SER A 561 60.35 49.23 15.04
CA SER A 561 60.78 50.57 14.59
C SER A 561 61.08 50.77 13.09
N VAL A 562 60.54 51.91 12.63
CA VAL A 562 60.96 52.84 11.57
C VAL A 562 60.63 52.53 10.10
N ASP A 563 59.60 53.24 9.63
CA ASP A 563 59.34 53.59 8.24
C ASP A 563 60.45 54.50 7.67
N THR A 564 60.93 54.20 6.47
CA THR A 564 61.44 55.21 5.52
C THR A 564 61.12 54.79 4.08
N ASN A 565 60.42 55.68 3.36
CA ASN A 565 60.08 55.56 1.94
C ASN A 565 61.19 56.16 1.06
N SER A 566 61.54 55.48 -0.04
CA SER A 566 62.01 56.05 -1.33
C SER A 566 62.30 54.90 -2.33
N ILE A 567 61.44 54.63 -3.33
CA ILE A 567 61.54 55.00 -4.77
C ILE A 567 62.86 54.59 -5.46
N GLU A 568 62.83 53.60 -6.37
CA GLU A 568 63.12 53.67 -7.84
C GLU A 568 63.30 52.27 -8.49
N GLU A 569 62.80 52.13 -9.74
CA GLU A 569 63.31 51.38 -10.93
C GLU A 569 63.91 49.95 -10.76
N GLU A 570 63.67 48.90 -11.56
CA GLU A 570 63.82 48.63 -13.01
C GLU A 570 63.65 47.05 -13.18
N PRO A 571 63.99 46.33 -14.29
CA PRO A 571 63.16 45.27 -14.88
C PRO A 571 63.79 43.85 -14.89
N SER A 572 63.01 42.91 -15.46
CA SER A 572 63.44 41.79 -16.33
C SER A 572 64.11 40.51 -15.77
N ARG A 573 63.57 39.38 -16.27
CA ARG A 573 64.17 38.07 -16.65
C ARG A 573 65.32 37.51 -15.79
N ALA A 574 65.12 36.38 -15.10
CA ALA A 574 65.08 34.99 -15.60
C ALA A 574 66.45 34.37 -15.96
N SER A 575 66.83 33.30 -15.27
CA SER A 575 67.43 32.05 -15.80
C SER A 575 67.70 31.09 -14.63
N LYS A 576 67.20 29.84 -14.61
CA LYS A 576 67.70 28.63 -15.32
C LYS A 576 69.08 28.21 -14.81
N GLU A 577 69.51 26.96 -14.70
CA GLU A 577 69.09 25.57 -14.95
C GLU A 577 70.33 24.74 -14.55
N LEU A 578 70.25 23.41 -14.36
CA LEU A 578 71.37 22.48 -14.65
C LEU A 578 70.83 21.04 -14.57
N SER A 579 70.68 20.19 -15.59
CA SER A 579 71.36 19.84 -16.87
C SER A 579 72.25 18.60 -16.76
N LEU A 580 72.17 17.71 -17.77
CA LEU A 580 73.26 17.02 -18.52
C LEU A 580 72.57 15.99 -19.47
N GLN A 581 72.93 15.73 -20.74
CA GLN A 581 74.09 16.11 -21.57
C GLN A 581 73.82 15.80 -23.08
N THR A 582 74.29 16.69 -23.97
CA THR A 582 74.97 16.56 -25.32
C THR A 582 74.52 15.56 -26.41
N ASP A 583 74.72 15.77 -27.74
CA ASP A 583 75.52 16.71 -28.59
C ASP A 583 74.92 16.72 -30.02
N GLN A 584 74.70 17.89 -30.69
CA GLN A 584 75.48 18.53 -31.79
C GLN A 584 75.38 17.84 -33.20
N LEU A 585 75.22 18.48 -34.39
CA LEU A 585 75.59 19.80 -34.94
C LEU A 585 74.77 20.19 -36.22
N GLU A 586 74.52 21.52 -36.35
CA GLU A 586 74.59 22.50 -37.48
C GLU A 586 73.79 22.48 -38.82
N LEU A 587 73.21 23.69 -39.09
CA LEU A 587 73.09 24.56 -40.32
C LEU A 587 72.41 23.97 -41.59
N ASP A 588 71.63 24.66 -42.43
CA ASP A 588 71.24 26.07 -42.63
C ASP A 588 70.01 26.14 -43.60
N ASP A 589 69.30 27.27 -43.56
CA ASP A 589 68.55 28.02 -44.59
C ASP A 589 67.59 27.40 -45.67
N CYS A 590 66.74 28.30 -46.17
CA CYS A 590 65.50 28.08 -46.93
C CYS A 590 65.63 28.08 -48.48
N ASP A 591 64.58 27.55 -49.12
CA ASP A 591 63.93 28.04 -50.35
C ASP A 591 63.96 27.16 -51.63
N SER A 592 62.79 27.14 -52.28
CA SER A 592 62.47 26.92 -53.71
C SER A 592 62.55 25.52 -54.38
N ASN A 593 61.35 25.07 -54.80
CA ASN A 593 60.92 24.47 -56.07
C ASN A 593 61.68 23.29 -56.75
N ASP A 594 60.86 22.26 -57.01
CA ASP A 594 60.71 21.47 -58.25
C ASP A 594 61.36 20.07 -58.43
N VAL A 595 60.47 19.13 -58.82
CA VAL A 595 60.64 17.89 -59.61
C VAL A 595 61.02 16.54 -58.94
N ASN A 596 60.03 15.61 -59.06
CA ASN A 596 60.07 14.15 -59.24
C ASN A 596 60.05 13.12 -58.07
N ILE A 597 58.90 12.43 -58.01
CA ILE A 597 58.71 10.96 -57.88
C ILE A 597 59.01 10.31 -56.50
N ARG A 598 57.97 10.11 -55.67
CA ARG A 598 57.24 8.83 -55.40
C ARG A 598 56.38 8.91 -54.11
N THR A 599 55.05 8.89 -54.31
CA THR A 599 53.99 8.13 -53.58
C THR A 599 53.93 8.12 -52.04
N GLY A 600 52.85 8.50 -51.32
CA GLY A 600 51.52 8.98 -51.71
C GLY A 600 50.54 9.18 -50.52
N CYS A 601 49.69 10.22 -50.66
CA CYS A 601 48.26 10.46 -50.30
C CYS A 601 47.64 10.05 -48.94
N SER A 602 46.73 10.87 -48.37
CA SER A 602 45.40 11.13 -48.96
C SER A 602 44.60 12.32 -48.36
N GLN A 603 43.87 13.03 -49.24
CA GLN A 603 42.65 13.79 -48.92
C GLN A 603 41.57 13.62 -50.02
N MET A 604 40.35 13.31 -49.54
CA MET A 604 38.96 13.52 -50.01
C MET A 604 38.55 13.66 -51.51
N LYS A 605 37.60 12.82 -51.96
CA LYS A 605 36.23 13.23 -52.40
C LYS A 605 35.24 12.05 -52.61
N LYS A 606 33.95 12.43 -52.65
CA LYS A 606 32.62 11.77 -52.63
C LYS A 606 32.35 10.43 -53.37
N ASN A 607 31.37 9.74 -52.75
CA ASN A 607 30.66 8.47 -53.01
C ASN A 607 30.17 8.16 -54.44
N GLU A 608 30.31 6.89 -54.83
CA GLU A 608 29.39 6.15 -55.70
C GLU A 608 29.33 4.68 -55.24
N PHE A 609 28.13 4.19 -54.89
CA PHE A 609 27.91 2.79 -54.51
C PHE A 609 27.83 1.92 -55.78
N THR A 610 28.78 1.00 -55.93
CA THR A 610 28.82 0.02 -57.02
C THR A 610 28.01 -1.23 -56.68
N SER A 611 27.31 -1.78 -57.68
CA SER A 611 26.30 -2.86 -57.57
C SER A 611 26.74 -4.16 -56.87
N GLY A 612 28.05 -4.38 -56.67
CA GLY A 612 28.59 -5.52 -55.93
C GLY A 612 28.37 -5.47 -54.42
N THR A 613 28.46 -4.29 -53.78
CA THR A 613 28.18 -4.14 -52.32
C THR A 613 26.70 -4.23 -52.01
N LEU A 614 25.84 -3.89 -52.98
CA LEU A 614 24.39 -3.98 -52.84
C LEU A 614 23.91 -5.44 -52.91
N TRP A 615 24.54 -6.28 -53.74
CA TRP A 615 24.25 -7.73 -53.78
C TRP A 615 24.60 -8.43 -52.47
N TRP A 616 25.79 -8.14 -51.90
CA TRP A 616 26.17 -8.67 -50.59
C TRP A 616 25.30 -8.12 -49.45
N GLY A 617 24.89 -6.84 -49.51
CA GLY A 617 23.96 -6.25 -48.55
C GLY A 617 22.58 -6.89 -48.55
N ILE A 618 22.05 -7.24 -49.74
CA ILE A 618 20.76 -7.93 -49.87
C ILE A 618 20.85 -9.37 -49.36
N VAL A 619 21.91 -10.10 -49.72
CA VAL A 619 22.11 -11.49 -49.25
C VAL A 619 22.28 -11.53 -47.72
N LEU A 620 23.03 -10.58 -47.15
CA LEU A 620 23.22 -10.50 -45.69
C LEU A 620 21.93 -10.08 -44.96
N ALA A 621 21.17 -9.13 -45.50
CA ALA A 621 19.89 -8.71 -44.93
C ALA A 621 18.83 -9.83 -45.01
N ALA A 622 18.80 -10.61 -46.10
CA ALA A 622 17.90 -11.75 -46.25
C ALA A 622 18.24 -12.88 -45.27
N MET A 623 19.53 -13.17 -45.07
CA MET A 623 19.98 -14.19 -44.11
C MET A 623 19.71 -13.78 -42.66
N ILE A 624 19.91 -12.50 -42.31
CA ILE A 624 19.59 -11.97 -40.97
C ILE A 624 18.07 -11.94 -40.74
N GLY A 625 17.28 -11.57 -41.76
CA GLY A 625 15.82 -11.60 -41.70
C GLY A 625 15.25 -13.01 -41.50
N LEU A 626 15.77 -14.01 -42.22
CA LEU A 626 15.38 -15.41 -42.04
C LEU A 626 15.78 -15.95 -40.65
N PHE A 627 16.95 -15.58 -40.14
CA PHE A 627 17.41 -16.03 -38.83
C PHE A 627 16.60 -15.38 -37.68
N VAL A 628 16.32 -14.08 -37.75
CA VAL A 628 15.46 -13.39 -36.76
C VAL A 628 14.01 -13.85 -36.86
N GLY A 629 13.51 -14.11 -38.07
CA GLY A 629 12.17 -14.67 -38.30
C GLY A 629 12.02 -16.10 -37.76
N PHE A 630 13.02 -16.96 -37.97
CA PHE A 630 13.03 -18.34 -37.49
C PHE A 630 13.17 -18.41 -35.95
N VAL A 631 14.04 -17.60 -35.35
CA VAL A 631 14.20 -17.53 -33.89
C VAL A 631 13.02 -16.85 -33.20
N GLY A 632 12.45 -15.81 -33.82
CA GLY A 632 11.22 -15.15 -33.35
C GLY A 632 10.01 -16.07 -33.43
N GLY A 633 9.78 -16.75 -34.56
CA GLY A 633 8.69 -17.71 -34.74
C GLY A 633 8.83 -18.94 -33.84
N TYR A 634 10.04 -19.47 -33.67
CA TYR A 634 10.32 -20.61 -32.80
C TYR A 634 10.10 -20.28 -31.31
N CYS A 635 10.46 -19.07 -30.85
CA CYS A 635 10.20 -18.64 -29.47
C CYS A 635 8.72 -18.34 -29.19
N VAL A 636 7.99 -17.79 -30.16
CA VAL A 636 6.55 -17.50 -30.05
C VAL A 636 5.72 -18.79 -30.09
N SER A 637 6.09 -19.75 -30.95
CA SER A 637 5.43 -21.06 -31.05
C SER A 637 5.58 -21.91 -29.76
N ARG A 638 6.75 -21.87 -29.11
CA ARG A 638 7.02 -22.71 -27.93
C ARG A 638 6.43 -22.20 -26.62
N LYS A 639 6.06 -20.92 -26.51
CA LYS A 639 5.45 -20.37 -25.29
C LYS A 639 3.92 -20.49 -25.24
N PHE A 640 3.25 -20.88 -26.34
CA PHE A 640 1.78 -20.87 -26.44
C PHE A 640 1.14 -22.19 -26.93
N TYR A 641 1.82 -23.34 -26.86
CA TYR A 641 1.19 -24.64 -27.16
C TYR A 641 0.84 -25.42 -25.88
N THR A 642 -0.41 -25.30 -25.42
CA THR A 642 -1.11 -26.38 -24.70
C THR A 642 -2.37 -26.74 -25.49
N PRO A 643 -2.67 -28.03 -25.71
CA PRO A 643 -3.84 -28.42 -26.50
C PRO A 643 -5.10 -28.30 -25.66
N TYR A 644 -6.02 -27.41 -26.05
CA TYR A 644 -7.42 -27.44 -25.63
C TYR A 644 -8.29 -27.96 -26.79
N PRO A 645 -9.29 -28.82 -26.53
CA PRO A 645 -10.13 -29.40 -27.57
C PRO A 645 -11.05 -28.36 -28.22
N ASN A 646 -11.29 -28.58 -29.51
CA ASN A 646 -12.05 -27.73 -30.43
C ASN A 646 -13.43 -27.31 -29.88
N THR A 647 -13.67 -25.99 -29.82
CA THR A 647 -15.01 -25.38 -29.91
C THR A 647 -14.99 -24.29 -30.98
N PRO A 648 -16.08 -24.12 -31.78
CA PRO A 648 -16.06 -23.25 -32.94
C PRO A 648 -16.20 -21.78 -32.53
N PHE A 649 -15.19 -20.96 -32.85
CA PHE A 649 -15.21 -19.52 -32.61
C PHE A 649 -15.85 -18.80 -33.81
N ILE A 650 -16.87 -18.01 -33.52
CA ILE A 650 -17.65 -17.19 -34.46
C ILE A 650 -16.81 -15.99 -34.93
N GLU A 651 -16.84 -15.75 -36.24
CA GLU A 651 -16.22 -14.61 -36.91
C GLU A 651 -16.71 -13.27 -36.36
N GLN A 652 -15.76 -12.43 -35.92
CA GLN A 652 -16.00 -11.00 -35.69
C GLN A 652 -15.01 -10.17 -36.51
N HIS A 653 -15.04 -10.38 -37.82
CA HIS A 653 -14.26 -9.62 -38.82
C HIS A 653 -15.15 -8.87 -39.82
N ASN A 654 -16.29 -8.31 -39.37
CA ASN A 654 -17.13 -7.44 -40.19
C ASN A 654 -17.70 -6.27 -39.38
N GLN A 655 -16.85 -5.30 -39.02
CA GLN A 655 -17.28 -3.94 -38.66
C GLN A 655 -16.29 -2.87 -39.15
N LEU A 656 -15.92 -2.92 -40.43
CA LEU A 656 -15.33 -1.77 -41.11
C LEU A 656 -16.08 -1.30 -42.37
N ASP A 657 -17.16 -1.98 -42.79
CA ASP A 657 -17.95 -1.59 -43.97
C ASP A 657 -19.39 -1.13 -43.65
N ARG A 658 -19.61 -0.43 -42.53
CA ARG A 658 -20.95 0.12 -42.21
C ARG A 658 -21.00 1.65 -42.09
N ILE A 659 -20.21 2.33 -42.90
CA ILE A 659 -20.40 3.75 -43.22
C ILE A 659 -20.38 3.90 -44.76
N ASN A 660 -21.40 3.36 -45.42
CA ASN A 660 -21.95 3.85 -46.70
C ASN A 660 -22.97 2.84 -47.24
N GLY A 661 -24.22 3.26 -47.41
CA GLY A 661 -25.22 2.47 -48.16
C GLY A 661 -26.64 2.68 -47.68
N ASN A 662 -27.40 3.42 -48.48
CA ASN A 662 -28.81 3.74 -48.32
C ASN A 662 -29.71 2.55 -48.75
N HIS A 663 -30.96 2.52 -48.26
CA HIS A 663 -32.16 1.76 -48.69
C HIS A 663 -32.46 0.31 -48.21
N ASN A 664 -33.62 0.22 -47.51
CA ASN A 664 -34.72 -0.78 -47.55
C ASN A 664 -34.46 -2.30 -47.68
N SER A 665 -34.76 -3.10 -46.63
CA SER A 665 -35.72 -4.24 -46.66
C SER A 665 -35.70 -5.16 -45.41
N ILE A 666 -36.87 -5.33 -44.79
CA ILE A 666 -37.58 -6.53 -44.28
C ILE A 666 -36.81 -7.73 -43.62
N LEU A 667 -37.26 -8.05 -42.40
CA LEU A 667 -37.25 -9.30 -41.59
C LEU A 667 -36.29 -10.48 -41.90
N THR A 668 -35.63 -11.01 -40.84
CA THR A 668 -35.86 -12.37 -40.27
C THR A 668 -34.96 -12.66 -39.04
N ARG A 669 -35.50 -13.39 -38.03
CA ARG A 669 -34.80 -13.90 -36.82
C ARG A 669 -33.97 -15.17 -37.13
N PRO A 670 -32.86 -15.45 -36.41
CA PRO A 670 -32.31 -16.81 -36.33
C PRO A 670 -32.56 -17.52 -34.99
N LYS A 671 -32.60 -18.86 -35.10
CA LYS A 671 -32.98 -19.90 -34.11
C LYS A 671 -31.82 -20.28 -33.17
N GLN A 672 -32.18 -20.81 -31.99
CA GLN A 672 -31.29 -21.52 -31.04
C GLN A 672 -30.90 -22.91 -31.56
N VAL A 673 -29.64 -23.31 -31.29
CA VAL A 673 -29.10 -24.67 -31.48
C VAL A 673 -28.77 -25.24 -30.11
N ASN A 674 -29.36 -26.40 -29.79
CA ASN A 674 -29.02 -27.26 -28.64
C ASN A 674 -27.81 -28.14 -29.00
N LEU A 675 -26.91 -28.38 -28.03
CA LEU A 675 -25.89 -29.43 -28.12
C LEU A 675 -26.18 -30.53 -27.08
N ASP A 676 -26.42 -31.74 -27.57
CA ASP A 676 -26.44 -32.99 -26.80
C ASP A 676 -25.01 -33.49 -26.54
N MET A 677 -24.75 -34.03 -25.35
CA MET A 677 -23.60 -34.90 -25.07
C MET A 677 -24.08 -36.31 -24.73
N ASN A 678 -23.58 -37.28 -25.50
CA ASN A 678 -23.69 -38.72 -25.29
C ASN A 678 -22.91 -39.16 -24.04
N ALA A 679 -23.56 -39.93 -23.16
CA ALA A 679 -22.93 -40.90 -22.27
C ALA A 679 -23.76 -42.19 -22.24
N SER A 680 -23.10 -43.34 -22.40
CA SER A 680 -23.69 -44.69 -22.46
C SER A 680 -23.96 -45.24 -21.03
N PRO A 681 -24.93 -46.16 -20.85
CA PRO A 681 -25.49 -46.51 -19.54
C PRO A 681 -25.00 -47.86 -19.00
N ASP A 682 -24.97 -47.98 -17.67
CA ASP A 682 -25.09 -49.22 -16.85
C ASP A 682 -24.97 -48.76 -15.39
N THR A 683 -25.78 -49.10 -14.38
CA THR A 683 -26.74 -50.17 -14.10
C THR A 683 -27.58 -49.75 -12.86
N LEU A 684 -28.75 -50.40 -12.64
CA LEU A 684 -29.56 -50.55 -11.40
C LEU A 684 -30.82 -49.64 -11.16
N PRO A 685 -31.89 -50.15 -10.49
CA PRO A 685 -33.21 -50.44 -11.09
C PRO A 685 -34.40 -49.56 -10.59
N PRO A 686 -35.64 -49.71 -11.10
CA PRO A 686 -36.63 -48.63 -11.16
C PRO A 686 -37.57 -48.56 -9.94
N LYS A 687 -37.95 -47.34 -9.54
CA LYS A 687 -39.12 -47.08 -8.70
C LYS A 687 -40.36 -46.95 -9.59
N LYS A 688 -41.38 -47.75 -9.29
CA LYS A 688 -42.72 -47.71 -9.87
C LYS A 688 -43.47 -46.46 -9.41
N ASP A 689 -44.00 -45.72 -10.37
CA ASP A 689 -45.09 -44.78 -10.15
C ASP A 689 -46.40 -45.55 -9.99
N ASN A 690 -47.17 -45.19 -8.96
CA ASN A 690 -48.58 -45.53 -8.88
C ASN A 690 -49.37 -44.26 -8.59
N LEU A 691 -49.98 -43.74 -9.66
CA LEU A 691 -51.07 -42.79 -9.63
C LEU A 691 -52.37 -43.54 -9.29
N GLY A 692 -53.13 -43.04 -8.32
CA GLY A 692 -54.55 -43.34 -8.15
C GLY A 692 -54.94 -43.92 -6.79
N SER A 693 -55.65 -43.11 -5.99
CA SER A 693 -56.99 -43.46 -5.51
C SER A 693 -57.56 -42.33 -4.64
N GLN A 694 -58.81 -41.98 -4.91
CA GLN A 694 -59.65 -41.08 -4.15
C GLN A 694 -59.83 -41.55 -2.69
N LYS A 695 -59.89 -40.60 -1.74
CA LYS A 695 -60.77 -40.74 -0.55
C LYS A 695 -61.07 -39.36 0.05
N ASN A 696 -62.35 -39.03 0.04
CA ASN A 696 -62.96 -37.91 0.76
C ASN A 696 -62.80 -38.10 2.27
N LEU A 697 -62.45 -37.03 2.99
CA LEU A 697 -62.81 -36.84 4.41
C LEU A 697 -63.04 -35.35 4.68
N ASN A 698 -64.32 -35.01 4.85
CA ASN A 698 -64.78 -33.85 5.64
C ASN A 698 -64.29 -34.02 7.08
N ILE A 699 -63.90 -32.94 7.76
CA ILE A 699 -64.23 -32.61 9.17
C ILE A 699 -63.59 -31.26 9.55
N THR A 700 -64.29 -30.62 10.48
CA THR A 700 -64.38 -29.26 10.99
C THR A 700 -63.19 -28.70 11.79
N ASN A 701 -63.23 -27.37 11.96
CA ASN A 701 -62.51 -26.51 12.90
C ASN A 701 -62.05 -27.16 14.22
N GLU A 702 -60.79 -26.92 14.60
CA GLU A 702 -60.34 -26.31 15.87
C GLU A 702 -58.79 -26.32 15.99
N GLY A 703 -58.19 -25.21 16.45
CA GLY A 703 -56.96 -25.25 17.26
C GLY A 703 -55.58 -25.19 16.59
N THR A 704 -54.95 -24.00 16.68
CA THR A 704 -53.50 -23.75 16.87
C THR A 704 -52.47 -24.27 15.85
N LEU A 705 -52.10 -23.40 14.89
CA LEU A 705 -50.96 -23.58 13.98
C LEU A 705 -49.63 -23.12 14.61
N GLN A 706 -48.79 -24.07 15.03
CA GLN A 706 -47.34 -23.87 15.11
C GLN A 706 -46.74 -23.98 13.70
N LYS A 707 -46.22 -22.87 13.15
CA LYS A 707 -45.49 -22.87 11.88
C LYS A 707 -44.05 -23.35 12.08
N ILE A 708 -43.80 -24.61 11.76
CA ILE A 708 -42.47 -25.13 11.43
C ILE A 708 -42.17 -24.71 9.98
N LYS A 709 -41.16 -23.86 9.77
CA LYS A 709 -40.70 -23.46 8.44
C LYS A 709 -39.66 -24.47 7.96
N LYS A 710 -40.05 -25.32 6.99
CA LYS A 710 -39.14 -26.23 6.27
C LYS A 710 -38.22 -25.42 5.36
N THR A 711 -36.93 -25.69 5.48
CA THR A 711 -35.88 -25.29 4.54
C THR A 711 -35.80 -26.35 3.45
N TYR A 712 -35.85 -25.94 2.18
CA TYR A 712 -35.53 -26.83 1.06
C TYR A 712 -34.00 -26.87 0.92
N ILE A 713 -33.47 -28.09 0.80
CA ILE A 713 -32.05 -28.41 0.54
C ILE A 713 -31.71 -28.03 -0.89
#